data_AF-A0A348PSB8-F1
#
_entry.id   AF-A0A348PSB8-F1
#
_cell.length_a   1.000
_cell.length_b   1.000
_cell.length_c   1.000
_cell.angle_alpha   90.00
_cell.angle_beta   90.00
_cell.angle_gamma   90.00
#
_symmetry.space_group_name_H-M   'P 1'
#
loop_
_entity.id
_entity.type
_entity.pdbx_description
1 polymer ?
#
loop_
_entity_poly.entity_id
_entity_poly.type
_entity_poly.pdbx_seq_one_letter_code
_entity_poly.pdbx_strand_id
1 'polypeptide(L)'
;MKKTSTLLLLSLLLLLNVTIHAQPIVTTSAAPYNTATYLVNSVLMGSGVSGYNITSYGTVGQRGYFYNGMGAIGIDSGVTLSSGNVTNIMTSTGPTASTNIPVGGNQGGGDVDLLAVAQSVPALIGAGFSVNSVQDAALIEFDFVPTSDTVEFNYVFGSDEYLTWVNTQYNDVFGFFLSGPGIAGPFSNNAVNVSSVPNTAPPLPITISTIHPGLNGQYYNTGGALLAFNGYTDVMTAVLLVQACDTFHMKLGVADGTDGILDTGVFLEGSSFESVGLIVSPEPSYNPYGADTALYEGCGDVTIFFTRNDSVLSADSLSYEVYGVAEMGIDYTDIINSAGDPCIFNATTNHWECELYFGAGVETDSITFDVLFDNLNEGIESLIIAITDSIQLSCYGGDTIKLNILDQPDLMINAFGDVTLDCNDGPALIGVQVSQGLPPYVFNWSNGVTDSTQSVLPAITSSYVVTVVDGCASQTEVDFVNVGVFNVPWSSVKFGDNQTISCIDPPVTMGVSVMFNDGIWHGDISYLWSNGSTNSTITVFSTVDTVYTVTITRGCTQETVTHTFHLYTENDPVITLTRDIPESNFDCPGDTAFMKVSTSGGYEPYTFNWSTGSVDSATFVNPMVTTTYTVTVNDICGLVDYVDSVTVYMPVAVPLKIHGIVNDTVPCENVKVHFGPGVPEGGYGWGYTFSWDNFETIGNITQEIIFEDTPFTLWLTDGCRVDTISKTVFGVIAEKSDLDLELPNDTIICYGDEIVLSAQAIDGAEPYTFEWSNGSNSANTLISPKEPTTFEMRLTDFCDTVIRKSVFVDVSRVEADFDWEYLNDYDVEFTNRSTGTSELIGFIWECEKVGIESFEQSPILAYPDGEPYTTTLTTIDEFGCKDEATVIVSPKFNLYIPTGFTPNNDGINDVWSIESTGIREMRLEVYDRWGNTIYSTADKGFVWDGVYKGKRLPMGSYAYRLVLYTDKDAYQETRGVVNIINDFRKRD
;
A
#
# COMPACT_ATOMS: atom_id res chain seq x y z
N MET A 1 11.71 -30.97 58.91
CA MET A 1 12.80 -30.73 57.93
C MET A 1 12.25 -30.90 56.52
N LYS A 2 11.79 -29.83 55.86
CA LYS A 2 11.32 -29.79 54.45
C LYS A 2 11.17 -28.32 54.01
N LYS A 3 12.26 -27.64 53.61
CA LYS A 3 12.18 -26.27 53.01
C LYS A 3 13.44 -25.80 52.25
N THR A 4 14.30 -26.72 51.78
CA THR A 4 15.65 -26.38 51.27
C THR A 4 15.98 -26.88 49.86
N SER A 5 15.06 -27.55 49.16
CA SER A 5 15.31 -28.08 47.80
C SER A 5 14.74 -27.24 46.66
N THR A 6 13.74 -26.38 46.93
CA THR A 6 13.04 -25.62 45.86
C THR A 6 13.81 -24.38 45.41
N LEU A 7 14.59 -23.76 46.30
CA LEU A 7 15.28 -22.50 46.00
C LEU A 7 16.47 -22.67 45.03
N LEU A 8 17.13 -23.83 45.06
CA LEU A 8 18.33 -24.12 44.27
C LEU A 8 18.02 -24.37 42.78
N LEU A 9 16.77 -24.70 42.45
CA LEU A 9 16.34 -24.91 41.05
C LEU A 9 16.04 -23.58 40.35
N LEU A 10 15.45 -22.62 41.08
CA LEU A 10 15.12 -21.30 40.54
C LEU A 10 16.37 -20.44 40.30
N SER A 11 17.37 -20.55 41.17
CA SER A 11 18.68 -19.90 41.00
C SER A 11 19.52 -20.47 39.85
N LEU A 12 19.14 -21.63 39.28
CA LEU A 12 19.85 -22.25 38.17
C LEU A 12 19.27 -21.85 36.79
N LEU A 13 17.99 -21.47 36.74
CA LEU A 13 17.38 -20.90 35.52
C LEU A 13 17.81 -19.43 35.29
N LEU A 14 17.98 -18.64 36.35
CA LEU A 14 18.43 -17.23 36.26
C LEU A 14 19.90 -17.03 35.82
N LEU A 15 20.59 -18.09 35.40
CA LEU A 15 21.96 -18.03 34.85
C LEU A 15 22.05 -18.51 33.40
N LEU A 16 20.93 -18.82 32.75
CA LEU A 16 20.87 -18.85 31.29
C LEU A 16 20.81 -17.41 30.78
N ASN A 17 21.98 -16.87 30.44
CA ASN A 17 22.05 -15.76 29.49
C ASN A 17 21.42 -16.25 28.18
N VAL A 18 20.19 -15.85 27.90
CA VAL A 18 19.57 -16.01 26.57
C VAL A 18 20.27 -15.03 25.64
N THR A 19 21.42 -15.44 25.11
CA THR A 19 22.08 -14.74 24.02
C THR A 19 21.20 -14.89 22.79
N ILE A 20 20.36 -13.88 22.55
CA ILE A 20 19.65 -13.73 21.27
C ILE A 20 20.74 -13.68 20.20
N HIS A 21 20.83 -14.73 19.39
CA HIS A 21 21.63 -14.72 18.17
C HIS A 21 20.69 -14.26 17.06
N ALA A 22 21.05 -13.18 16.37
CA ALA A 22 20.44 -12.88 15.09
C ALA A 22 20.63 -14.09 14.16
N GLN A 23 19.64 -14.37 13.33
CA GLN A 23 19.77 -15.43 12.34
C GLN A 23 20.64 -14.92 11.18
N PRO A 24 21.43 -15.78 10.52
CA PRO A 24 22.08 -15.40 9.27
C PRO A 24 21.00 -15.12 8.21
N ILE A 25 21.30 -14.16 7.32
CA ILE A 25 20.57 -13.97 6.07
C ILE A 25 20.53 -15.29 5.29
N VAL A 26 19.44 -15.56 4.57
CA VAL A 26 19.29 -16.77 3.74
C VAL A 26 19.10 -16.37 2.29
N THR A 27 19.96 -16.86 1.40
CA THR A 27 19.95 -16.58 -0.04
C THR A 27 19.51 -17.81 -0.84
N THR A 28 18.80 -17.60 -1.95
CA THR A 28 18.31 -18.68 -2.81
C THR A 28 18.29 -18.29 -4.29
N SER A 29 18.76 -19.20 -5.14
CA SER A 29 18.60 -19.17 -6.61
C SER A 29 17.80 -20.40 -7.09
N ALA A 30 16.88 -20.90 -6.26
CA ALA A 30 15.89 -21.89 -6.68
C ALA A 30 14.74 -21.18 -7.42
N ALA A 31 14.11 -21.85 -8.40
CA ALA A 31 12.95 -21.30 -9.08
C ALA A 31 11.79 -21.03 -8.08
N PRO A 32 11.06 -19.90 -8.19
CA PRO A 32 11.06 -18.93 -9.30
C PRO A 32 12.21 -17.90 -9.26
N TYR A 33 12.90 -17.74 -8.13
CA TYR A 33 13.93 -16.73 -7.84
C TYR A 33 15.22 -16.80 -8.69
N ASN A 34 15.28 -17.66 -9.71
CA ASN A 34 16.41 -17.74 -10.66
C ASN A 34 16.13 -17.00 -11.99
N THR A 35 14.89 -16.54 -12.20
CA THR A 35 14.49 -15.78 -13.39
C THR A 35 14.53 -14.29 -13.11
N ALA A 36 15.13 -13.51 -14.01
CA ALA A 36 15.20 -12.05 -13.86
C ALA A 36 13.79 -11.43 -13.84
N THR A 37 12.88 -11.92 -14.69
CA THR A 37 11.48 -11.45 -14.76
C THR A 37 10.76 -11.55 -13.41
N TYR A 38 10.92 -12.64 -12.66
CA TYR A 38 10.31 -12.79 -11.33
C TYR A 38 11.01 -11.93 -10.28
N LEU A 39 12.35 -11.83 -10.33
CA LEU A 39 13.10 -10.97 -9.41
C LEU A 39 12.75 -9.49 -9.60
N VAL A 40 12.49 -9.03 -10.84
CA VAL A 40 12.01 -7.67 -11.07
C VAL A 40 10.54 -7.56 -10.65
N ASN A 41 9.61 -8.23 -11.35
CA ASN A 41 8.17 -7.96 -11.26
C ASN A 41 7.44 -8.64 -10.09
N SER A 42 8.15 -9.38 -9.23
CA SER A 42 7.54 -10.07 -8.08
C SER A 42 8.42 -10.07 -6.84
N VAL A 43 9.49 -9.25 -6.84
CA VAL A 43 10.35 -9.01 -5.68
C VAL A 43 10.84 -7.56 -5.63
N LEU A 44 11.35 -6.97 -6.72
CA LEU A 44 11.97 -5.65 -6.67
C LEU A 44 10.97 -4.50 -6.79
N MET A 45 10.02 -4.58 -7.73
CA MET A 45 9.01 -3.53 -7.95
C MET A 45 8.13 -3.33 -6.72
N GLY A 46 7.93 -2.07 -6.34
CA GLY A 46 6.98 -1.59 -5.33
C GLY A 46 5.87 -0.76 -5.96
N SER A 47 5.37 0.24 -5.22
CA SER A 47 4.24 1.05 -5.68
C SER A 47 4.60 1.98 -6.86
N GLY A 48 3.60 2.36 -7.68
CA GLY A 48 3.77 3.40 -8.72
C GLY A 48 4.70 3.05 -9.90
N VAL A 49 5.16 1.80 -10.04
CA VAL A 49 6.03 1.38 -11.15
C VAL A 49 5.55 0.08 -11.79
N SER A 50 5.98 -0.17 -13.03
CA SER A 50 5.93 -1.49 -13.63
C SER A 50 7.16 -1.77 -14.49
N GLY A 51 7.71 -2.99 -14.38
CA GLY A 51 8.89 -3.43 -15.11
C GLY A 51 8.55 -4.28 -16.34
N TYR A 52 9.20 -4.02 -17.47
CA TYR A 52 9.06 -4.79 -18.70
C TYR A 52 10.38 -4.85 -19.51
N ASN A 53 10.37 -5.56 -20.64
CA ASN A 53 11.56 -5.84 -21.46
C ASN A 53 12.77 -6.44 -20.67
N ILE A 54 12.48 -7.16 -19.59
CA ILE A 54 13.48 -7.62 -18.61
C ILE A 54 14.43 -8.65 -19.23
N THR A 55 15.73 -8.35 -19.20
CA THR A 55 16.81 -9.25 -19.59
C THR A 55 17.85 -9.40 -18.47
N SER A 56 18.85 -10.28 -18.65
CA SER A 56 19.94 -10.45 -17.69
C SER A 56 21.20 -11.02 -18.32
N TYR A 57 22.35 -10.67 -17.75
CA TYR A 57 23.66 -11.24 -18.06
C TYR A 57 24.20 -12.02 -16.85
N GLY A 58 25.19 -12.88 -17.07
CA GLY A 58 25.68 -13.81 -16.06
C GLY A 58 24.72 -15.00 -15.82
N THR A 59 24.98 -15.76 -14.75
CA THR A 59 24.35 -17.06 -14.49
C THR A 59 23.06 -16.99 -13.69
N VAL A 60 22.27 -18.05 -13.78
CA VAL A 60 21.14 -18.32 -12.86
C VAL A 60 21.54 -18.48 -11.39
N GLY A 61 22.83 -18.62 -11.08
CA GLY A 61 23.36 -18.67 -9.70
C GLY A 61 24.02 -17.37 -9.23
N GLN A 62 24.21 -16.39 -10.11
CA GLN A 62 24.73 -15.05 -9.82
C GLN A 62 23.61 -14.05 -9.46
N ARG A 63 22.36 -14.53 -9.40
CA ARG A 63 21.16 -13.78 -9.03
C ARG A 63 20.24 -14.63 -8.18
N GLY A 64 19.51 -14.01 -7.26
CA GLY A 64 18.59 -14.72 -6.38
C GLY A 64 17.73 -13.81 -5.52
N TYR A 65 16.98 -14.44 -4.63
CA TYR A 65 16.24 -13.80 -3.55
C TYR A 65 16.95 -14.01 -2.22
N PHE A 66 16.82 -13.07 -1.29
CA PHE A 66 17.26 -13.22 0.10
C PHE A 66 16.16 -12.87 1.09
N TYR A 67 16.24 -13.42 2.31
CA TYR A 67 15.36 -13.11 3.44
C TYR A 67 16.06 -13.27 4.80
N ASN A 68 15.42 -12.84 5.90
CA ASN A 68 16.00 -12.72 7.24
C ASN A 68 17.20 -11.76 7.34
N GLY A 69 17.34 -10.82 6.42
CA GLY A 69 18.48 -9.90 6.35
C GLY A 69 18.45 -8.77 7.39
N MET A 70 17.30 -8.50 8.03
CA MET A 70 17.11 -7.32 8.90
C MET A 70 18.15 -7.27 10.04
N GLY A 71 18.41 -8.41 10.68
CA GLY A 71 19.41 -8.53 11.74
C GLY A 71 20.87 -8.63 11.27
N ALA A 72 21.12 -8.61 9.96
CA ALA A 72 22.44 -8.81 9.34
C ALA A 72 22.93 -7.61 8.53
N ILE A 73 22.05 -7.04 7.69
CA ILE A 73 22.34 -5.96 6.73
C ILE A 73 21.35 -4.79 6.82
N GLY A 74 20.31 -4.86 7.64
CA GLY A 74 19.30 -3.81 7.80
C GLY A 74 18.12 -3.84 6.80
N ILE A 75 18.22 -4.66 5.75
CA ILE A 75 17.14 -4.94 4.79
C ILE A 75 16.62 -6.37 5.06
N ASP A 76 15.31 -6.59 5.22
CA ASP A 76 14.84 -7.94 5.59
C ASP A 76 14.84 -8.95 4.44
N SER A 77 14.32 -8.56 3.27
CA SER A 77 14.26 -9.45 2.11
C SER A 77 14.33 -8.68 0.79
N GLY A 78 14.63 -9.37 -0.31
CA GLY A 78 14.66 -8.75 -1.64
C GLY A 78 15.56 -9.47 -2.65
N VAL A 79 16.01 -8.74 -3.67
CA VAL A 79 16.83 -9.28 -4.77
C VAL A 79 18.31 -9.18 -4.44
N THR A 80 19.09 -10.23 -4.72
CA THR A 80 20.56 -10.17 -4.67
C THR A 80 21.19 -10.50 -6.01
N LEU A 81 22.21 -9.72 -6.38
CA LEU A 81 23.16 -10.01 -7.46
C LEU A 81 24.55 -10.22 -6.85
N SER A 82 25.34 -11.12 -7.42
CA SER A 82 26.72 -11.36 -7.02
C SER A 82 27.55 -11.77 -8.23
N SER A 83 28.83 -11.40 -8.24
CA SER A 83 29.80 -12.00 -9.17
C SER A 83 30.01 -13.49 -8.84
N GLY A 84 29.95 -13.86 -7.57
CA GLY A 84 29.93 -15.23 -7.09
C GLY A 84 28.56 -15.93 -7.18
N ASN A 85 28.45 -17.09 -6.54
CA ASN A 85 27.20 -17.84 -6.46
C ASN A 85 26.39 -17.42 -5.21
N VAL A 86 25.24 -16.79 -5.42
CA VAL A 86 24.41 -16.20 -4.35
C VAL A 86 24.04 -17.22 -3.27
N THR A 87 23.81 -18.49 -3.62
CA THR A 87 23.45 -19.55 -2.65
C THR A 87 24.59 -19.93 -1.70
N ASN A 88 25.83 -19.54 -2.03
CA ASN A 88 27.02 -19.83 -1.24
C ASN A 88 27.58 -18.62 -0.50
N ILE A 89 27.05 -17.40 -0.71
CA ILE A 89 27.48 -16.16 -0.02
C ILE A 89 27.63 -16.40 1.49
N MET A 90 26.71 -17.14 2.11
CA MET A 90 26.73 -17.40 3.56
C MET A 90 27.62 -18.58 4.00
N THR A 91 28.51 -19.05 3.13
CA THR A 91 29.44 -20.17 3.38
C THR A 91 30.89 -19.83 3.08
N SER A 92 31.14 -18.84 2.23
CA SER A 92 32.46 -18.26 1.97
C SER A 92 32.85 -17.32 3.11
N THR A 93 33.95 -17.61 3.81
CA THR A 93 34.40 -16.78 4.94
C THR A 93 35.92 -16.64 4.97
N GLY A 94 36.40 -15.40 5.15
CA GLY A 94 37.82 -15.07 5.37
C GLY A 94 38.57 -14.56 4.13
N PRO A 95 39.90 -14.38 4.20
CA PRO A 95 40.69 -13.62 3.21
C PRO A 95 40.99 -14.39 1.90
N THR A 96 40.28 -15.49 1.65
CA THR A 96 40.29 -16.27 0.39
C THR A 96 38.90 -16.85 0.13
N ALA A 97 37.86 -16.10 0.51
CA ALA A 97 36.46 -16.45 0.32
C ALA A 97 36.09 -16.25 -1.16
N SER A 98 35.43 -17.25 -1.76
CA SER A 98 35.16 -17.35 -3.20
C SER A 98 34.12 -18.42 -3.47
N THR A 99 33.16 -18.17 -4.35
CA THR A 99 31.98 -19.03 -4.54
C THR A 99 31.78 -19.47 -5.99
N ASN A 100 32.82 -20.07 -6.59
CA ASN A 100 32.84 -20.80 -7.88
C ASN A 100 31.52 -20.79 -8.69
N ILE A 101 31.50 -19.97 -9.74
CA ILE A 101 30.36 -19.82 -10.65
C ILE A 101 30.01 -21.15 -11.36
N PRO A 102 28.72 -21.53 -11.46
CA PRO A 102 28.30 -22.74 -12.17
C PRO A 102 28.54 -22.65 -13.70
N VAL A 103 29.62 -23.28 -14.18
CA VAL A 103 30.17 -23.17 -15.55
C VAL A 103 29.14 -23.34 -16.68
N GLY A 104 29.15 -22.40 -17.63
CA GLY A 104 28.20 -22.29 -18.75
C GLY A 104 28.59 -21.20 -19.77
N GLY A 105 27.82 -21.07 -20.86
CA GLY A 105 28.31 -20.49 -22.12
C GLY A 105 28.58 -18.97 -22.20
N ASN A 106 27.99 -18.16 -21.31
CA ASN A 106 28.03 -16.68 -21.40
C ASN A 106 28.77 -16.03 -20.20
N GLN A 107 29.78 -16.70 -19.63
CA GLN A 107 30.33 -16.39 -18.30
C GLN A 107 31.74 -15.79 -18.33
N GLY A 108 32.12 -15.08 -17.27
CA GLY A 108 33.45 -14.50 -17.13
C GLY A 108 33.73 -13.27 -17.99
N GLY A 109 32.69 -12.60 -18.49
CA GLY A 109 32.82 -11.29 -19.13
C GLY A 109 32.59 -10.16 -18.14
N GLY A 110 33.28 -9.03 -18.35
CA GLY A 110 33.01 -7.76 -17.68
C GLY A 110 32.07 -6.86 -18.48
N ASP A 111 31.39 -5.94 -17.80
CA ASP A 111 30.63 -4.86 -18.41
C ASP A 111 31.50 -3.59 -18.62
N VAL A 112 31.19 -2.83 -19.67
CA VAL A 112 31.98 -1.64 -20.06
C VAL A 112 31.73 -0.43 -19.15
N ASP A 113 30.53 -0.29 -18.61
CA ASP A 113 30.16 0.84 -17.74
C ASP A 113 30.63 0.58 -16.31
N LEU A 114 30.53 -0.67 -15.82
CA LEU A 114 31.16 -1.11 -14.58
C LEU A 114 32.70 -0.90 -14.61
N LEU A 115 33.36 -1.24 -15.74
CA LEU A 115 34.78 -0.94 -15.92
C LEU A 115 35.06 0.58 -15.91
N ALA A 116 34.21 1.40 -16.54
CA ALA A 116 34.35 2.85 -16.52
C ALA A 116 34.16 3.44 -15.11
N VAL A 117 33.21 2.92 -14.31
CA VAL A 117 33.05 3.29 -12.90
C VAL A 117 34.33 2.94 -12.12
N ALA A 118 34.82 1.70 -12.21
CA ALA A 118 36.03 1.26 -11.51
C ALA A 118 37.30 2.04 -11.92
N GLN A 119 37.38 2.48 -13.19
CA GLN A 119 38.47 3.32 -13.70
C GLN A 119 38.37 4.80 -13.28
N SER A 120 37.19 5.29 -12.89
CA SER A 120 37.03 6.67 -12.43
C SER A 120 37.58 6.90 -11.01
N VAL A 121 37.43 5.90 -10.14
CA VAL A 121 37.72 5.99 -8.70
C VAL A 121 39.15 6.47 -8.36
N PRO A 122 40.23 5.92 -8.94
CA PRO A 122 41.61 6.32 -8.57
C PRO A 122 41.85 7.82 -8.74
N ALA A 123 41.32 8.41 -9.80
CA ALA A 123 41.49 9.84 -10.10
C ALA A 123 40.65 10.71 -9.16
N LEU A 124 39.45 10.27 -8.78
CA LEU A 124 38.56 10.99 -7.88
C LEU A 124 39.09 11.04 -6.43
N ILE A 125 39.68 9.94 -5.94
CA ILE A 125 40.22 9.87 -4.57
C ILE A 125 41.73 10.18 -4.47
N GLY A 126 42.40 10.44 -5.60
CA GLY A 126 43.83 10.78 -5.65
C GLY A 126 44.77 9.60 -5.42
N ALA A 127 44.33 8.38 -5.68
CA ALA A 127 45.09 7.15 -5.49
C ALA A 127 45.88 6.72 -6.74
N GLY A 128 46.90 5.88 -6.54
CA GLY A 128 47.90 5.52 -7.56
C GLY A 128 47.69 4.17 -8.25
N PHE A 129 46.47 3.63 -8.28
CA PHE A 129 46.13 2.34 -8.89
C PHE A 129 45.35 2.48 -10.21
N SER A 130 45.10 1.37 -10.89
CA SER A 130 44.36 1.31 -12.15
C SER A 130 43.66 -0.04 -12.31
N VAL A 131 42.36 -0.03 -12.57
CA VAL A 131 41.58 -1.23 -12.92
C VAL A 131 41.62 -1.42 -14.44
N ASN A 132 42.11 -2.57 -14.91
CA ASN A 132 42.33 -2.81 -16.35
C ASN A 132 41.24 -3.66 -17.01
N SER A 133 40.49 -4.41 -16.20
CA SER A 133 39.32 -5.22 -16.58
C SER A 133 38.43 -5.36 -15.34
N VAL A 134 37.15 -5.66 -15.56
CA VAL A 134 36.28 -6.26 -14.54
C VAL A 134 35.88 -7.65 -15.05
N GLN A 135 35.56 -8.57 -14.14
CA GLN A 135 35.23 -9.96 -14.47
C GLN A 135 33.87 -10.37 -13.89
N ASP A 136 33.36 -11.51 -14.37
CA ASP A 136 32.22 -12.22 -13.78
C ASP A 136 30.99 -11.35 -13.52
N ALA A 137 30.71 -10.42 -14.44
CA ALA A 137 29.62 -9.47 -14.29
C ALA A 137 28.25 -10.17 -14.24
N ALA A 138 27.44 -9.78 -13.25
CA ALA A 138 26.06 -10.20 -13.11
C ALA A 138 25.16 -8.97 -13.30
N LEU A 139 24.29 -9.01 -14.32
CA LEU A 139 23.45 -7.86 -14.70
C LEU A 139 21.96 -8.25 -14.76
N ILE A 140 21.09 -7.32 -14.39
CA ILE A 140 19.66 -7.31 -14.73
C ILE A 140 19.35 -5.97 -15.40
N GLU A 141 18.68 -6.02 -16.54
CA GLU A 141 18.31 -4.84 -17.35
C GLU A 141 16.81 -4.87 -17.61
N PHE A 142 16.11 -3.74 -17.45
CA PHE A 142 14.67 -3.63 -17.69
C PHE A 142 14.27 -2.21 -18.06
N ASP A 143 13.15 -2.10 -18.78
CA ASP A 143 12.44 -0.83 -18.98
C ASP A 143 11.39 -0.67 -17.89
N PHE A 144 11.10 0.56 -17.47
CA PHE A 144 10.03 0.88 -16.53
C PHE A 144 9.33 2.19 -16.89
N VAL A 145 8.11 2.35 -16.38
CA VAL A 145 7.37 3.62 -16.40
C VAL A 145 7.01 3.99 -14.96
N PRO A 146 7.37 5.21 -14.48
CA PRO A 146 7.07 5.71 -13.15
C PRO A 146 5.77 6.55 -13.13
N THR A 147 5.08 6.62 -11.98
CA THR A 147 3.93 7.51 -11.76
C THR A 147 4.27 8.89 -11.20
N SER A 148 5.48 9.07 -10.64
CA SER A 148 6.03 10.35 -10.13
C SER A 148 7.26 10.80 -10.94
N ASP A 149 7.78 12.00 -10.64
CA ASP A 149 9.08 12.51 -11.12
C ASP A 149 10.30 11.78 -10.52
N THR A 150 10.09 10.97 -9.49
CA THR A 150 11.14 10.28 -8.73
C THR A 150 10.83 8.79 -8.61
N VAL A 151 11.91 7.99 -8.65
CA VAL A 151 11.90 6.58 -8.23
C VAL A 151 13.00 6.38 -7.20
N GLU A 152 12.75 5.60 -6.17
CA GLU A 152 13.77 5.23 -5.19
C GLU A 152 13.99 3.72 -5.14
N PHE A 153 15.06 3.27 -4.48
CA PHE A 153 15.19 1.93 -3.90
C PHE A 153 16.33 1.82 -2.90
N ASN A 154 16.17 0.95 -1.91
CA ASN A 154 17.18 0.70 -0.88
C ASN A 154 18.10 -0.48 -1.25
N TYR A 155 19.37 -0.37 -0.89
CA TYR A 155 20.38 -1.39 -1.19
C TYR A 155 21.56 -1.43 -0.21
N VAL A 156 22.28 -2.55 -0.20
CA VAL A 156 23.54 -2.75 0.52
C VAL A 156 24.56 -3.39 -0.43
N PHE A 157 25.78 -2.85 -0.48
CA PHE A 157 26.91 -3.41 -1.23
C PHE A 157 27.87 -4.17 -0.30
N GLY A 158 28.35 -5.33 -0.71
CA GLY A 158 29.31 -6.17 0.02
C GLY A 158 30.40 -6.76 -0.87
N SER A 159 31.55 -7.09 -0.28
CA SER A 159 32.70 -7.69 -0.99
C SER A 159 33.64 -8.43 -0.05
N ASP A 160 34.26 -9.50 -0.55
CA ASP A 160 35.34 -10.21 0.13
C ASP A 160 36.74 -9.57 -0.04
N GLU A 161 36.89 -8.56 -0.91
CA GLU A 161 38.13 -7.79 -1.08
C GLU A 161 38.41 -6.77 0.03
N TYR A 162 37.39 -6.43 0.81
CA TYR A 162 37.54 -5.60 2.00
C TYR A 162 38.62 -6.15 2.94
N LEU A 163 39.17 -5.24 3.77
CA LEU A 163 40.37 -5.46 4.61
C LEU A 163 41.70 -5.60 3.84
N THR A 164 41.72 -6.13 2.61
CA THR A 164 42.97 -6.55 1.93
C THR A 164 43.33 -5.76 0.68
N TRP A 165 42.40 -5.55 -0.26
CA TRP A 165 42.71 -5.06 -1.62
C TRP A 165 42.22 -3.65 -1.95
N VAL A 166 41.59 -3.00 -0.97
CA VAL A 166 41.26 -1.57 -0.97
C VAL A 166 42.42 -0.70 -1.48
N ASN A 167 42.14 0.16 -2.47
CA ASN A 167 43.08 0.97 -3.24
C ASN A 167 44.07 0.18 -4.14
N THR A 168 43.65 -0.92 -4.75
CA THR A 168 44.46 -1.69 -5.73
C THR A 168 43.74 -1.94 -7.07
N GLN A 169 44.38 -2.65 -8.00
CA GLN A 169 43.76 -3.01 -9.30
C GLN A 169 42.51 -3.90 -9.14
N TYR A 170 42.42 -4.58 -8.00
CA TYR A 170 41.22 -5.22 -7.52
C TYR A 170 40.46 -4.16 -6.72
N ASN A 171 39.34 -3.75 -7.28
CA ASN A 171 38.45 -2.74 -6.75
C ASN A 171 37.05 -3.04 -7.28
N ASP A 172 36.38 -3.95 -6.59
CA ASP A 172 35.02 -4.38 -6.92
C ASP A 172 34.07 -3.21 -7.07
N VAL A 173 33.11 -3.41 -7.97
CA VAL A 173 32.23 -2.37 -8.47
C VAL A 173 30.83 -2.91 -8.70
N PHE A 174 29.86 -2.09 -8.37
CA PHE A 174 28.50 -2.20 -8.89
C PHE A 174 28.09 -0.86 -9.48
N GLY A 175 27.02 -0.86 -10.27
CA GLY A 175 26.50 0.31 -10.94
C GLY A 175 25.02 0.17 -11.23
N PHE A 176 24.32 1.28 -11.09
CA PHE A 176 22.89 1.44 -11.32
C PHE A 176 22.75 2.49 -12.42
N PHE A 177 22.71 2.05 -13.66
CA PHE A 177 22.77 2.91 -14.83
C PHE A 177 21.36 3.21 -15.35
N LEU A 178 20.91 4.45 -15.15
CA LEU A 178 19.62 4.94 -15.59
C LEU A 178 19.78 5.73 -16.90
N SER A 179 18.93 5.45 -17.89
CA SER A 179 18.83 6.18 -19.16
C SER A 179 17.38 6.37 -19.58
N GLY A 180 17.09 7.42 -20.34
CA GLY A 180 15.73 7.76 -20.77
C GLY A 180 15.61 9.22 -21.21
N PRO A 181 14.39 9.74 -21.35
CA PRO A 181 14.11 11.17 -21.55
C PRO A 181 14.79 12.05 -20.49
N GLY A 182 15.21 13.26 -20.88
CA GLY A 182 15.94 14.20 -20.02
C GLY A 182 17.40 13.82 -19.65
N ILE A 183 17.76 12.53 -19.65
CA ILE A 183 19.03 12.04 -19.10
C ILE A 183 20.18 12.09 -20.11
N ALA A 184 21.34 12.58 -19.65
CA ALA A 184 22.56 12.70 -20.46
C ALA A 184 23.84 12.51 -19.61
N GLY A 185 24.21 11.25 -19.35
CA GLY A 185 25.42 10.84 -18.65
C GLY A 185 26.52 10.25 -19.55
N PRO A 186 27.66 9.84 -18.96
CA PRO A 186 28.87 9.41 -19.68
C PRO A 186 28.91 7.91 -20.04
N PHE A 187 27.93 7.12 -19.59
CA PHE A 187 27.87 5.67 -19.77
C PHE A 187 27.10 5.28 -21.04
N SER A 188 27.04 3.98 -21.35
CA SER A 188 26.28 3.44 -22.48
C SER A 188 24.83 3.95 -22.50
N ASN A 189 24.25 4.11 -23.71
CA ASN A 189 22.94 4.74 -23.92
C ASN A 189 22.79 6.17 -23.36
N ASN A 190 23.90 6.86 -23.07
CA ASN A 190 23.98 8.13 -22.33
C ASN A 190 23.46 8.00 -20.88
N ALA A 191 23.59 6.83 -20.26
CA ALA A 191 23.14 6.62 -18.90
C ALA A 191 23.95 7.41 -17.86
N VAL A 192 23.32 7.73 -16.73
CA VAL A 192 23.97 8.18 -15.49
C VAL A 192 24.05 7.02 -14.50
N ASN A 193 25.12 6.96 -13.69
CA ASN A 193 25.14 6.03 -12.56
C ASN A 193 24.53 6.70 -11.32
N VAL A 194 23.43 6.16 -10.80
CA VAL A 194 22.74 6.69 -9.62
C VAL A 194 23.32 6.16 -8.29
N SER A 195 24.17 5.13 -8.30
CA SER A 195 24.87 4.69 -7.08
C SER A 195 26.05 5.63 -6.75
N SER A 196 25.90 6.42 -5.68
CA SER A 196 26.95 7.33 -5.21
C SER A 196 27.03 7.43 -3.69
N VAL A 197 28.22 7.71 -3.17
CA VAL A 197 28.45 7.89 -1.73
C VAL A 197 27.76 9.20 -1.27
N PRO A 198 26.84 9.14 -0.29
CA PRO A 198 26.12 10.33 0.15
C PRO A 198 27.04 11.46 0.62
N ASN A 199 26.61 12.71 0.40
CA ASN A 199 27.33 13.93 0.79
C ASN A 199 28.73 14.12 0.17
N THR A 200 29.03 13.51 -0.98
CA THR A 200 30.33 13.67 -1.67
C THR A 200 30.30 14.68 -2.82
N ALA A 201 31.36 15.50 -2.94
CA ALA A 201 31.49 16.51 -3.99
C ALA A 201 32.95 16.56 -4.54
N PRO A 202 33.22 16.15 -5.79
CA PRO A 202 32.28 15.56 -6.75
C PRO A 202 31.68 14.23 -6.23
N PRO A 203 30.53 13.79 -6.77
CA PRO A 203 29.94 12.51 -6.42
C PRO A 203 30.93 11.36 -6.64
N LEU A 204 31.15 10.55 -5.61
CA LEU A 204 31.98 9.35 -5.69
C LEU A 204 31.07 8.13 -5.97
N PRO A 205 31.37 7.27 -6.95
CA PRO A 205 30.71 5.96 -7.06
C PRO A 205 31.01 5.10 -5.83
N ILE A 206 30.12 4.18 -5.47
CA ILE A 206 30.37 3.26 -4.36
C ILE A 206 31.17 2.04 -4.84
N THR A 207 32.33 1.81 -4.20
CA THR A 207 33.29 0.71 -4.44
C THR A 207 34.08 0.47 -3.16
N ILE A 208 34.84 -0.63 -3.08
CA ILE A 208 35.67 -0.92 -1.90
C ILE A 208 36.73 0.15 -1.58
N SER A 209 37.14 0.98 -2.56
CA SER A 209 38.08 2.09 -2.35
C SER A 209 37.42 3.45 -2.07
N THR A 210 36.08 3.55 -2.13
CA THR A 210 35.36 4.81 -1.82
C THR A 210 34.55 4.75 -0.54
N ILE A 211 34.19 3.56 -0.03
CA ILE A 211 33.65 3.36 1.33
C ILE A 211 34.48 2.31 2.06
N HIS A 212 35.34 2.73 2.99
CA HIS A 212 36.14 1.83 3.82
C HIS A 212 36.62 2.55 5.11
N PRO A 213 37.21 1.87 6.12
CA PRO A 213 37.65 2.50 7.38
C PRO A 213 38.64 3.68 7.29
N GLY A 214 39.15 4.00 6.09
CA GLY A 214 40.04 5.14 5.84
C GLY A 214 39.43 6.27 4.98
N LEU A 215 38.29 6.04 4.33
CA LEU A 215 37.58 7.02 3.48
C LEU A 215 36.08 6.71 3.50
N ASN A 216 35.27 7.68 3.90
CA ASN A 216 33.81 7.53 4.11
C ASN A 216 33.42 6.37 5.04
N GLY A 217 34.32 5.99 5.97
CA GLY A 217 34.16 4.84 6.87
C GLY A 217 33.05 4.97 7.91
N GLN A 218 32.32 6.09 7.97
CA GLN A 218 31.04 6.17 8.67
C GLN A 218 29.97 5.29 8.03
N TYR A 219 30.10 4.99 6.73
CA TYR A 219 29.17 4.16 5.95
C TYR A 219 29.67 2.70 5.76
N TYR A 220 30.67 2.28 6.52
CA TYR A 220 31.32 0.97 6.38
C TYR A 220 31.04 0.07 7.59
N ASN A 221 30.47 -1.10 7.30
CA ASN A 221 30.26 -2.17 8.26
C ASN A 221 31.27 -3.32 8.07
N THR A 222 31.73 -3.87 9.19
CA THR A 222 32.62 -5.03 9.20
C THR A 222 31.78 -6.30 9.13
N GLY A 223 32.03 -7.17 8.15
CA GLY A 223 31.29 -8.42 7.99
C GLY A 223 31.68 -9.52 8.99
N GLY A 224 31.06 -10.69 8.87
CA GLY A 224 31.32 -11.82 9.76
C GLY A 224 30.25 -12.91 9.78
N ALA A 225 29.63 -13.13 10.94
CA ALA A 225 28.79 -14.31 11.18
C ALA A 225 27.33 -14.20 10.67
N LEU A 226 26.90 -13.00 10.24
CA LEU A 226 25.51 -12.69 9.85
C LEU A 226 25.39 -12.33 8.37
N LEU A 227 26.41 -11.70 7.81
CA LEU A 227 26.74 -11.62 6.38
C LEU A 227 28.23 -12.00 6.24
N ALA A 228 28.57 -12.94 5.36
CA ALA A 228 29.88 -13.58 5.39
C ALA A 228 30.99 -12.88 4.59
N PHE A 229 30.64 -11.96 3.70
CA PHE A 229 31.59 -11.04 3.04
C PHE A 229 32.49 -10.34 4.07
N ASN A 230 33.76 -10.07 3.74
CA ASN A 230 34.69 -9.38 4.64
C ASN A 230 34.28 -7.92 4.99
N GLY A 231 33.38 -7.29 4.25
CA GLY A 231 32.78 -5.98 4.59
C GLY A 231 31.56 -5.63 3.75
N TYR A 232 30.79 -4.64 4.20
CA TYR A 232 29.59 -4.14 3.53
C TYR A 232 29.30 -2.67 3.87
N THR A 233 28.37 -2.03 3.15
CA THR A 233 27.93 -0.65 3.42
C THR A 233 26.88 -0.57 4.55
N ASP A 234 26.49 0.64 4.95
CA ASP A 234 25.13 0.85 5.48
C ASP A 234 24.07 0.57 4.39
N VAL A 235 22.79 0.56 4.79
CA VAL A 235 21.68 0.69 3.84
C VAL A 235 21.78 2.05 3.16
N MET A 236 21.77 2.03 1.83
CA MET A 236 21.88 3.18 0.95
C MET A 236 20.62 3.28 0.11
N THR A 237 20.16 4.49 -0.18
CA THR A 237 19.04 4.72 -1.09
C THR A 237 19.59 5.24 -2.43
N ALA A 238 19.10 4.68 -3.53
CA ALA A 238 19.33 5.19 -4.88
C ALA A 238 18.11 6.02 -5.27
N VAL A 239 18.30 7.30 -5.59
CA VAL A 239 17.22 8.20 -6.01
C VAL A 239 17.40 8.53 -7.49
N LEU A 240 16.36 8.28 -8.27
CA LEU A 240 16.33 8.32 -9.72
C LEU A 240 15.42 9.47 -10.14
N LEU A 241 16.02 10.57 -10.60
CA LEU A 241 15.28 11.68 -11.22
C LEU A 241 14.83 11.25 -12.62
N VAL A 242 13.52 11.20 -12.82
CA VAL A 242 12.83 10.71 -14.02
C VAL A 242 11.78 11.74 -14.46
N GLN A 243 10.85 11.32 -15.33
CA GLN A 243 9.66 12.09 -15.69
C GLN A 243 8.47 11.12 -15.65
N ALA A 244 7.38 11.48 -14.98
CA ALA A 244 6.20 10.62 -14.89
C ALA A 244 5.71 10.20 -16.29
N CYS A 245 5.27 8.94 -16.41
CA CYS A 245 4.71 8.33 -17.62
C CYS A 245 5.63 8.18 -18.84
N ASP A 246 6.87 8.70 -18.80
CA ASP A 246 7.88 8.43 -19.82
C ASP A 246 8.56 7.06 -19.58
N THR A 247 9.03 6.40 -20.65
CA THR A 247 9.77 5.13 -20.53
C THR A 247 11.23 5.39 -20.18
N PHE A 248 11.68 4.82 -19.06
CA PHE A 248 13.08 4.80 -18.63
C PHE A 248 13.64 3.37 -18.71
N HIS A 249 14.96 3.27 -18.88
CA HIS A 249 15.70 2.02 -18.97
C HIS A 249 16.76 1.95 -17.87
N MET A 250 16.74 0.87 -17.11
CA MET A 250 17.57 0.62 -15.94
C MET A 250 18.48 -0.59 -16.12
N LYS A 251 19.79 -0.41 -15.94
CA LYS A 251 20.76 -1.50 -15.82
C LYS A 251 21.32 -1.58 -14.39
N LEU A 252 21.03 -2.68 -13.71
CA LEU A 252 21.61 -3.06 -12.42
C LEU A 252 22.76 -4.03 -12.67
N GLY A 253 23.96 -3.77 -12.13
CA GLY A 253 25.11 -4.65 -12.35
C GLY A 253 26.15 -4.66 -11.25
N VAL A 254 26.82 -5.80 -11.06
CA VAL A 254 27.96 -6.00 -10.14
C VAL A 254 29.05 -6.86 -10.80
N ALA A 255 30.33 -6.58 -10.54
CA ALA A 255 31.48 -7.27 -11.15
C ALA A 255 32.77 -7.18 -10.31
N ASP A 256 33.62 -8.21 -10.41
CA ASP A 256 34.91 -8.32 -9.72
C ASP A 256 35.97 -7.37 -10.33
N GLY A 257 36.84 -6.82 -9.48
CA GLY A 257 38.02 -6.09 -9.91
C GLY A 257 39.10 -7.00 -10.52
N THR A 258 39.42 -6.83 -11.80
CA THR A 258 40.55 -7.46 -12.53
C THR A 258 40.56 -8.99 -12.69
N ASP A 259 40.46 -9.84 -11.65
CA ASP A 259 40.84 -11.27 -11.75
C ASP A 259 39.81 -12.38 -11.38
N GLY A 260 38.60 -12.05 -10.90
CA GLY A 260 37.49 -13.03 -10.81
C GLY A 260 37.70 -14.09 -9.72
N ILE A 261 37.96 -13.66 -8.49
CA ILE A 261 38.38 -14.56 -7.39
C ILE A 261 37.62 -14.30 -6.09
N LEU A 262 37.55 -13.05 -5.63
CA LEU A 262 36.95 -12.70 -4.34
C LEU A 262 35.61 -12.04 -4.61
N ASP A 263 34.53 -12.71 -4.25
CA ASP A 263 33.21 -12.32 -4.73
C ASP A 263 32.76 -10.96 -4.14
N THR A 264 31.97 -10.24 -4.93
CA THR A 264 31.19 -9.07 -4.50
C THR A 264 29.70 -9.29 -4.77
N GLY A 265 28.84 -8.65 -3.99
CA GLY A 265 27.40 -8.69 -4.19
C GLY A 265 26.69 -7.42 -3.76
N VAL A 266 25.50 -7.24 -4.31
CA VAL A 266 24.55 -6.20 -3.93
C VAL A 266 23.23 -6.84 -3.52
N PHE A 267 22.63 -6.30 -2.48
CA PHE A 267 21.32 -6.67 -1.95
C PHE A 267 20.41 -5.47 -2.17
N LEU A 268 19.26 -5.67 -2.81
CA LEU A 268 18.24 -4.67 -3.12
C LEU A 268 17.00 -5.01 -2.30
N GLU A 269 16.39 -4.04 -1.62
CA GLU A 269 15.21 -4.27 -0.79
C GLU A 269 13.98 -4.60 -1.62
N GLY A 270 13.23 -5.63 -1.20
CA GLY A 270 12.01 -6.07 -1.86
C GLY A 270 10.92 -5.01 -1.80
N SER A 271 10.26 -4.78 -2.93
CA SER A 271 9.27 -3.72 -3.15
C SER A 271 9.75 -2.30 -2.83
N SER A 272 11.07 -2.07 -2.74
CA SER A 272 11.61 -0.71 -2.57
C SER A 272 11.81 0.04 -3.88
N PHE A 273 11.77 -0.61 -5.04
CA PHE A 273 11.83 0.08 -6.33
C PHE A 273 10.45 0.66 -6.63
N GLU A 274 10.19 1.87 -6.15
CA GLU A 274 8.86 2.49 -6.21
C GLU A 274 8.87 3.98 -6.57
N SER A 275 7.71 4.45 -7.05
CA SER A 275 7.44 5.81 -7.52
C SER A 275 6.18 6.34 -6.83
N VAL A 276 6.25 6.43 -5.50
CA VAL A 276 5.07 6.75 -4.69
C VAL A 276 4.59 8.14 -5.02
N GLY A 277 3.33 8.24 -5.44
CA GLY A 277 2.69 9.52 -5.74
C GLY A 277 2.32 10.31 -4.50
N LEU A 278 1.52 11.35 -4.72
CA LEU A 278 1.05 12.23 -3.67
C LEU A 278 -0.04 11.58 -2.80
N ILE A 279 0.17 11.55 -1.49
CA ILE A 279 -0.85 11.17 -0.49
C ILE A 279 -1.54 12.45 0.00
N VAL A 280 -2.88 12.48 0.01
CA VAL A 280 -3.65 13.64 0.51
C VAL A 280 -4.56 13.21 1.66
N SER A 281 -4.47 13.93 2.79
CA SER A 281 -5.16 13.59 4.04
C SER A 281 -5.85 14.82 4.65
N PRO A 282 -7.20 14.88 4.68
CA PRO A 282 -7.93 15.94 5.36
C PRO A 282 -8.00 15.69 6.88
N GLU A 283 -7.51 16.65 7.66
CA GLU A 283 -7.68 16.73 9.12
C GLU A 283 -8.58 17.92 9.49
N PRO A 284 -9.92 17.75 9.49
CA PRO A 284 -10.84 18.72 10.08
C PRO A 284 -10.68 18.79 11.60
N SER A 285 -10.57 20.00 12.15
CA SER A 285 -10.44 20.26 13.60
C SER A 285 -11.60 19.71 14.44
N TYR A 286 -12.75 19.48 13.80
CA TYR A 286 -13.96 18.92 14.41
C TYR A 286 -14.53 17.77 13.57
N ASN A 287 -14.30 16.53 14.02
CA ASN A 287 -14.81 15.30 13.39
C ASN A 287 -15.49 14.39 14.43
N PRO A 288 -16.73 14.69 14.86
CA PRO A 288 -17.43 13.96 15.93
C PRO A 288 -17.92 12.55 15.50
N TYR A 289 -17.87 12.24 14.20
CA TYR A 289 -18.42 11.00 13.64
C TYR A 289 -17.40 10.13 12.88
N GLY A 290 -16.15 10.58 12.72
CA GLY A 290 -15.07 9.83 12.07
C GLY A 290 -15.25 9.68 10.55
N ALA A 291 -15.73 10.73 9.89
CA ALA A 291 -16.03 10.74 8.46
C ALA A 291 -15.24 11.85 7.75
N ASP A 292 -14.09 11.49 7.19
CA ASP A 292 -13.04 12.47 6.80
C ASP A 292 -13.39 13.30 5.56
N THR A 293 -14.53 13.01 4.91
CA THR A 293 -15.08 13.75 3.76
C THR A 293 -16.36 14.53 4.09
N ALA A 294 -16.74 14.64 5.37
CA ALA A 294 -17.93 15.35 5.83
C ALA A 294 -17.57 16.51 6.79
N LEU A 295 -17.80 17.74 6.34
CA LEU A 295 -17.51 18.97 7.05
C LEU A 295 -18.81 19.65 7.47
N TYR A 296 -18.90 20.10 8.72
CA TYR A 296 -20.08 20.82 9.22
C TYR A 296 -19.83 22.32 9.30
N GLU A 297 -20.85 23.11 8.98
CA GLU A 297 -20.79 24.57 9.01
C GLU A 297 -20.43 25.15 10.38
N GLY A 298 -19.48 26.10 10.40
CA GLY A 298 -19.09 26.83 11.60
C GLY A 298 -18.35 25.99 12.65
N CYS A 299 -17.84 24.82 12.27
CA CYS A 299 -17.22 23.86 13.18
C CYS A 299 -15.68 23.95 13.26
N GLY A 300 -15.09 25.04 12.76
CA GLY A 300 -13.65 25.33 12.89
C GLY A 300 -12.87 25.17 11.59
N ASP A 301 -11.54 25.10 11.72
CA ASP A 301 -10.62 24.98 10.59
C ASP A 301 -10.55 23.55 10.05
N VAL A 302 -10.25 23.44 8.77
CA VAL A 302 -9.94 22.20 8.05
C VAL A 302 -8.56 22.37 7.46
N THR A 303 -7.62 21.54 7.90
CA THR A 303 -6.28 21.48 7.31
C THR A 303 -6.18 20.20 6.47
N ILE A 304 -5.73 20.31 5.22
CA ILE A 304 -5.51 19.16 4.34
C ILE A 304 -4.01 19.07 4.07
N PHE A 305 -3.41 17.95 4.46
CA PHE A 305 -2.00 17.64 4.25
C PHE A 305 -1.81 16.97 2.89
N PHE A 306 -0.80 17.44 2.15
CA PHE A 306 -0.35 16.87 0.90
C PHE A 306 1.08 16.38 1.14
N THR A 307 1.26 15.06 1.19
CA THR A 307 2.53 14.41 1.51
C THR A 307 3.03 13.65 0.29
N ARG A 308 4.14 14.10 -0.27
CA ARG A 308 4.97 13.31 -1.18
C ARG A 308 5.65 12.21 -0.36
N ASN A 309 5.62 10.97 -0.84
CA ASN A 309 6.29 9.82 -0.20
C ASN A 309 7.55 9.41 -1.02
N ASP A 310 8.13 10.38 -1.73
CA ASP A 310 9.41 10.33 -2.43
C ASP A 310 10.29 11.54 -2.05
N SER A 311 11.61 11.43 -2.18
CA SER A 311 12.53 12.50 -1.75
C SER A 311 12.45 13.71 -2.66
N VAL A 312 11.94 14.82 -2.13
CA VAL A 312 11.91 16.13 -2.82
C VAL A 312 13.33 16.70 -2.97
N LEU A 313 14.11 16.20 -3.94
CA LEU A 313 15.52 16.56 -4.13
C LEU A 313 15.74 17.98 -4.65
N SER A 314 14.76 18.52 -5.38
CA SER A 314 14.70 19.92 -5.81
C SER A 314 13.34 20.49 -5.44
N ALA A 315 13.33 21.76 -5.00
CA ALA A 315 12.09 22.40 -4.60
C ALA A 315 11.15 22.61 -5.80
N ASP A 316 9.88 22.26 -5.63
CA ASP A 316 8.90 22.13 -6.70
C ASP A 316 7.50 22.63 -6.28
N SER A 317 6.60 22.81 -7.24
CA SER A 317 5.29 23.44 -7.02
C SER A 317 4.15 22.62 -7.62
N LEU A 318 3.24 22.16 -6.77
CA LEU A 318 2.07 21.37 -7.17
C LEU A 318 0.87 22.30 -7.43
N SER A 319 0.42 22.38 -8.68
CA SER A 319 -0.80 23.10 -9.06
C SER A 319 -2.06 22.28 -8.86
N TYR A 320 -3.12 22.90 -8.34
CA TYR A 320 -4.45 22.33 -8.22
C TYR A 320 -5.55 23.36 -8.51
N GLU A 321 -6.73 22.88 -8.89
CA GLU A 321 -7.94 23.68 -9.08
C GLU A 321 -9.00 23.32 -8.01
N VAL A 322 -9.67 24.34 -7.48
CA VAL A 322 -10.80 24.18 -6.56
C VAL A 322 -12.09 24.67 -7.21
N TYR A 323 -13.11 23.82 -7.18
CA TYR A 323 -14.45 24.10 -7.70
C TYR A 323 -15.50 23.26 -6.94
N GLY A 324 -16.78 23.44 -7.23
CA GLY A 324 -17.81 22.69 -6.52
C GLY A 324 -19.22 23.17 -6.73
N VAL A 325 -20.06 22.89 -5.72
CA VAL A 325 -21.32 23.59 -5.47
C VAL A 325 -21.05 24.74 -4.48
N ALA A 326 -20.26 24.47 -3.44
CA ALA A 326 -19.86 25.47 -2.45
C ALA A 326 -18.94 26.56 -3.06
N GLU A 327 -19.26 27.82 -2.80
CA GLU A 327 -18.57 29.03 -3.24
C GLU A 327 -17.60 29.58 -2.17
N MET A 328 -16.31 29.66 -2.53
CA MET A 328 -15.28 30.28 -1.68
C MET A 328 -15.63 31.74 -1.34
N GLY A 329 -15.63 32.05 -0.05
CA GLY A 329 -16.05 33.34 0.50
C GLY A 329 -17.53 33.41 0.91
N ILE A 330 -18.30 32.33 0.73
CA ILE A 330 -19.67 32.17 1.25
C ILE A 330 -19.70 31.03 2.28
N ASP A 331 -19.33 29.81 1.87
CA ASP A 331 -19.53 28.59 2.67
C ASP A 331 -18.22 28.11 3.33
N TYR A 332 -17.09 28.59 2.81
CA TYR A 332 -15.74 28.42 3.38
C TYR A 332 -14.89 29.67 3.10
N THR A 333 -13.84 29.89 3.89
CA THR A 333 -12.93 31.03 3.69
C THR A 333 -12.04 30.89 2.45
N ASP A 334 -11.29 31.95 2.12
CA ASP A 334 -10.14 31.85 1.22
C ASP A 334 -9.26 30.64 1.62
N ILE A 335 -9.01 29.73 0.68
CA ILE A 335 -8.08 28.60 0.89
C ILE A 335 -6.65 29.15 0.79
N ILE A 336 -5.85 28.90 1.83
CA ILE A 336 -4.45 29.33 1.95
C ILE A 336 -3.51 28.13 2.12
N ASN A 337 -2.33 28.17 1.49
CA ASN A 337 -1.27 27.18 1.74
C ASN A 337 -0.46 27.50 3.02
N SER A 338 0.48 26.64 3.41
CA SER A 338 1.29 26.82 4.63
C SER A 338 2.20 28.07 4.61
N ALA A 339 2.52 28.60 3.42
CA ALA A 339 3.22 29.88 3.26
C ALA A 339 2.32 31.12 3.48
N GLY A 340 0.99 30.93 3.46
CA GLY A 340 -0.02 31.97 3.59
C GLY A 340 -0.42 32.62 2.27
N ASP A 341 -0.09 32.01 1.14
CA ASP A 341 -0.54 32.47 -0.19
C ASP A 341 -1.92 31.86 -0.53
N PRO A 342 -2.90 32.68 -0.97
CA PRO A 342 -4.26 32.22 -1.28
C PRO A 342 -4.44 31.82 -2.75
N CYS A 343 -5.47 31.00 -3.01
CA CYS A 343 -5.95 30.68 -4.35
C CYS A 343 -6.36 31.91 -5.19
N ILE A 344 -6.31 31.78 -6.52
CA ILE A 344 -6.59 32.84 -7.50
C ILE A 344 -7.73 32.42 -8.44
N PHE A 345 -8.83 33.17 -8.48
CA PHE A 345 -9.97 32.85 -9.33
C PHE A 345 -9.68 33.03 -10.84
N ASN A 346 -9.83 31.95 -11.63
CA ASN A 346 -9.72 32.00 -13.08
C ASN A 346 -11.11 32.07 -13.74
N ALA A 347 -11.46 33.27 -14.21
CA ALA A 347 -12.73 33.54 -14.90
C ALA A 347 -12.87 32.87 -16.29
N THR A 348 -11.92 32.03 -16.73
CA THR A 348 -11.97 31.26 -17.97
C THR A 348 -12.43 29.81 -17.74
N THR A 349 -11.92 29.17 -16.68
CA THR A 349 -12.34 27.83 -16.22
C THR A 349 -13.53 27.92 -15.27
N ASN A 350 -13.71 29.05 -14.58
CA ASN A 350 -14.62 29.25 -13.45
C ASN A 350 -14.20 28.43 -12.21
N HIS A 351 -12.91 28.10 -12.11
CA HIS A 351 -12.29 27.43 -10.96
C HIS A 351 -11.33 28.40 -10.25
N TRP A 352 -10.95 28.06 -9.02
CA TRP A 352 -9.86 28.72 -8.30
C TRP A 352 -8.56 27.97 -8.55
N GLU A 353 -7.56 28.62 -9.13
CA GLU A 353 -6.23 28.06 -9.39
C GLU A 353 -5.33 28.31 -8.16
N CYS A 354 -4.64 27.28 -7.69
CA CYS A 354 -3.91 27.29 -6.43
C CYS A 354 -2.56 26.53 -6.56
N GLU A 355 -1.58 26.84 -5.70
CA GLU A 355 -0.27 26.19 -5.69
C GLU A 355 0.17 25.82 -4.26
N LEU A 356 0.73 24.62 -4.10
CA LEU A 356 1.51 24.16 -2.95
C LEU A 356 3.00 24.17 -3.29
N TYR A 357 3.89 24.29 -2.30
CA TYR A 357 5.33 24.42 -2.51
C TYR A 357 6.15 23.46 -1.65
N PHE A 358 6.58 22.36 -2.27
CA PHE A 358 7.47 21.39 -1.67
C PHE A 358 8.90 21.92 -1.71
N GLY A 359 9.40 22.39 -0.56
CA GLY A 359 10.81 22.77 -0.40
C GLY A 359 11.74 21.57 -0.59
N ALA A 360 12.99 21.81 -1.02
CA ALA A 360 13.96 20.72 -1.16
C ALA A 360 14.24 20.07 0.21
N GLY A 361 13.93 18.77 0.34
CA GLY A 361 13.92 18.03 1.60
C GLY A 361 12.71 18.31 2.50
N VAL A 362 11.56 18.68 1.91
CA VAL A 362 10.28 18.87 2.60
C VAL A 362 9.21 18.04 1.88
N GLU A 363 8.88 16.89 2.47
CA GLU A 363 7.93 15.91 1.92
C GLU A 363 6.45 16.30 2.09
N THR A 364 6.10 17.12 3.09
CA THR A 364 4.71 17.52 3.39
C THR A 364 4.53 19.04 3.30
N ASP A 365 3.49 19.46 2.60
CA ASP A 365 2.90 20.81 2.65
C ASP A 365 1.40 20.69 2.98
N SER A 366 0.71 21.79 3.27
CA SER A 366 -0.70 21.78 3.68
C SER A 366 -1.47 23.02 3.24
N ILE A 367 -2.80 22.87 3.12
CA ILE A 367 -3.73 23.98 2.94
C ILE A 367 -4.69 24.05 4.11
N THR A 368 -5.18 25.24 4.45
CA THR A 368 -6.15 25.45 5.53
C THR A 368 -7.27 26.40 5.10
N PHE A 369 -8.50 26.14 5.57
CA PHE A 369 -9.65 27.03 5.46
C PHE A 369 -10.63 26.80 6.62
N ASP A 370 -11.38 27.82 7.03
CA ASP A 370 -12.53 27.64 7.95
C ASP A 370 -13.79 27.32 7.12
N VAL A 371 -14.63 26.41 7.61
CA VAL A 371 -15.99 26.24 7.08
C VAL A 371 -16.90 27.23 7.81
N LEU A 372 -17.58 28.08 7.04
CA LEU A 372 -18.40 29.16 7.57
C LEU A 372 -19.76 28.62 8.06
N PHE A 373 -20.47 29.43 8.84
CA PHE A 373 -21.88 29.18 9.20
C PHE A 373 -22.64 30.47 8.98
N ASP A 374 -23.61 30.44 8.07
CA ASP A 374 -24.35 31.62 7.64
C ASP A 374 -25.84 31.61 8.10
N ASN A 375 -26.31 30.46 8.58
CA ASN A 375 -27.68 30.19 9.04
C ASN A 375 -28.74 30.14 7.92
N LEU A 376 -28.36 29.69 6.71
CA LEU A 376 -29.29 29.18 5.71
C LEU A 376 -29.55 27.68 5.91
N ASN A 377 -30.02 26.99 4.87
CA ASN A 377 -30.22 25.55 4.82
C ASN A 377 -30.19 25.16 3.35
N GLU A 378 -29.01 24.84 2.84
CA GLU A 378 -28.75 24.66 1.40
C GLU A 378 -28.45 23.19 1.05
N GLY A 379 -28.05 22.39 2.06
CA GLY A 379 -28.19 20.93 2.05
C GLY A 379 -26.86 20.20 2.24
N ILE A 380 -26.41 19.55 1.17
CA ILE A 380 -25.08 18.95 1.09
C ILE A 380 -24.40 19.49 -0.16
N GLU A 381 -23.31 20.23 0.05
CA GLU A 381 -22.58 20.90 -1.01
C GLU A 381 -21.22 20.25 -1.21
N SER A 382 -20.82 20.03 -2.46
CA SER A 382 -19.50 19.44 -2.73
C SER A 382 -18.44 20.51 -2.91
N LEU A 383 -17.37 20.43 -2.12
CA LEU A 383 -16.08 21.06 -2.38
C LEU A 383 -15.18 20.04 -3.09
N ILE A 384 -14.65 20.38 -4.26
CA ILE A 384 -13.82 19.51 -5.08
C ILE A 384 -12.45 20.17 -5.28
N ILE A 385 -11.41 19.44 -4.92
CA ILE A 385 -10.01 19.82 -5.10
C ILE A 385 -9.45 18.85 -6.14
N ALA A 386 -9.31 19.31 -7.38
CA ALA A 386 -8.77 18.53 -8.48
C ALA A 386 -7.31 18.92 -8.70
N ILE A 387 -6.38 17.97 -8.63
CA ILE A 387 -4.95 18.28 -8.78
C ILE A 387 -4.60 18.29 -10.27
N THR A 388 -4.05 19.40 -10.76
CA THR A 388 -3.95 19.71 -12.19
C THR A 388 -2.53 19.65 -12.74
N ASP A 389 -1.53 19.50 -11.87
CA ASP A 389 -0.16 19.21 -12.30
C ASP A 389 0.00 17.76 -12.78
N SER A 390 0.35 17.64 -14.05
CA SER A 390 0.61 16.38 -14.75
C SER A 390 1.97 15.74 -14.44
N ILE A 391 2.84 16.39 -13.67
CA ILE A 391 4.17 15.87 -13.31
C ILE A 391 4.08 14.89 -12.11
N GLN A 392 3.10 15.09 -11.23
CA GLN A 392 2.97 14.36 -9.96
C GLN A 392 1.79 13.37 -9.89
N LEU A 393 0.81 13.43 -10.80
CA LEU A 393 -0.42 12.60 -10.71
C LEU A 393 -0.71 11.76 -11.95
N SER A 394 0.17 10.79 -12.19
CA SER A 394 -0.11 9.55 -12.94
C SER A 394 -0.38 9.69 -14.46
N CYS A 395 -0.55 8.54 -15.11
CA CYS A 395 -0.85 8.44 -16.54
C CYS A 395 -2.35 8.43 -16.84
N TYR A 396 -3.15 8.71 -15.81
CA TYR A 396 -4.61 8.80 -15.82
C TYR A 396 -5.00 10.24 -15.45
N GLY A 397 -6.25 10.65 -15.73
CA GLY A 397 -6.68 12.02 -15.42
C GLY A 397 -6.56 12.33 -13.93
N GLY A 398 -6.04 13.51 -13.59
CA GLY A 398 -5.61 13.87 -12.24
C GLY A 398 -6.65 13.64 -11.13
N ASP A 399 -6.16 13.29 -9.95
CA ASP A 399 -6.98 12.91 -8.79
C ASP A 399 -7.83 14.08 -8.27
N THR A 400 -8.98 13.74 -7.67
CA THR A 400 -9.97 14.70 -7.18
C THR A 400 -10.42 14.36 -5.77
N ILE A 401 -9.93 15.10 -4.76
CA ILE A 401 -10.49 15.04 -3.42
C ILE A 401 -11.87 15.68 -3.45
N LYS A 402 -12.89 14.95 -3.02
CA LYS A 402 -14.25 15.48 -2.83
C LYS A 402 -14.61 15.50 -1.35
N LEU A 403 -14.73 16.71 -0.81
CA LEU A 403 -15.31 16.97 0.51
C LEU A 403 -16.77 17.40 0.34
N ASN A 404 -17.57 17.19 1.37
CA ASN A 404 -18.97 17.60 1.40
C ASN A 404 -19.14 18.52 2.61
N ILE A 405 -19.64 19.74 2.39
CA ILE A 405 -20.08 20.67 3.43
C ILE A 405 -21.56 20.36 3.71
N LEU A 406 -21.97 20.42 4.98
CA LEU A 406 -23.32 20.10 5.43
C LEU A 406 -23.87 21.16 6.39
N ASP A 407 -25.16 21.49 6.20
CA ASP A 407 -25.97 22.23 7.18
C ASP A 407 -25.76 21.62 8.59
N GLN A 408 -25.45 22.42 9.61
CA GLN A 408 -25.44 21.91 10.99
C GLN A 408 -26.87 21.70 11.53
N PRO A 409 -27.17 20.60 12.25
CA PRO A 409 -28.51 20.35 12.79
C PRO A 409 -28.87 21.32 13.92
N ASP A 410 -30.10 21.86 13.89
CA ASP A 410 -30.66 22.75 14.92
C ASP A 410 -30.40 22.25 16.36
N LEU A 411 -29.72 23.05 17.19
CA LEU A 411 -29.58 22.79 18.62
C LEU A 411 -30.95 22.89 19.30
N MET A 412 -31.47 21.77 19.81
CA MET A 412 -32.77 21.74 20.49
C MET A 412 -32.68 21.16 21.89
N ILE A 413 -33.04 21.95 22.89
CA ILE A 413 -33.03 21.60 24.31
C ILE A 413 -34.43 21.61 24.92
N ASN A 414 -34.60 20.89 26.04
CA ASN A 414 -35.81 20.94 26.86
C ASN A 414 -35.46 20.74 28.35
N ALA A 415 -35.76 21.72 29.20
CA ALA A 415 -35.60 21.65 30.64
C ALA A 415 -36.75 20.91 31.36
N PHE A 416 -36.50 20.46 32.59
CA PHE A 416 -37.49 19.75 33.41
C PHE A 416 -37.29 19.98 34.90
N GLY A 417 -38.38 19.86 35.68
CA GLY A 417 -38.36 19.82 37.15
C GLY A 417 -39.28 20.80 37.90
N ASP A 418 -40.20 21.48 37.20
CA ASP A 418 -41.16 22.43 37.80
C ASP A 418 -41.98 21.80 38.95
N VAL A 419 -41.98 22.44 40.13
CA VAL A 419 -42.67 21.90 41.33
C VAL A 419 -43.11 23.01 42.31
N THR A 420 -43.83 22.66 43.37
CA THR A 420 -44.12 23.54 44.52
C THR A 420 -43.96 22.70 45.79
N LEU A 421 -43.27 23.25 46.80
CA LEU A 421 -42.83 22.50 47.98
C LEU A 421 -43.53 23.04 49.23
N ASP A 422 -44.06 22.14 50.07
CA ASP A 422 -44.41 22.48 51.44
C ASP A 422 -43.18 22.36 52.36
N CYS A 423 -43.30 22.87 53.58
CA CYS A 423 -42.24 23.02 54.58
C CYS A 423 -41.60 21.70 55.08
N ASN A 424 -41.99 20.56 54.51
CA ASN A 424 -41.56 19.21 54.88
C ASN A 424 -41.07 18.37 53.67
N ASP A 425 -41.09 18.93 52.45
CA ASP A 425 -40.66 18.23 51.24
C ASP A 425 -39.14 18.24 51.07
N GLY A 426 -38.63 17.30 50.26
CA GLY A 426 -37.19 17.16 49.95
C GLY A 426 -36.72 18.02 48.77
N PRO A 427 -35.41 18.01 48.45
CA PRO A 427 -34.87 18.66 47.27
C PRO A 427 -35.52 18.17 45.97
N ALA A 428 -35.75 19.09 45.04
CA ALA A 428 -36.18 18.77 43.68
C ALA A 428 -34.98 18.33 42.83
N LEU A 429 -35.22 17.50 41.81
CA LEU A 429 -34.27 17.23 40.73
C LEU A 429 -34.71 18.06 39.52
N ILE A 430 -33.79 18.86 38.98
CA ILE A 430 -33.99 19.65 37.76
C ILE A 430 -32.90 19.32 36.75
N GLY A 431 -33.14 19.58 35.47
CA GLY A 431 -32.14 19.32 34.44
C GLY A 431 -32.58 19.75 33.05
N VAL A 432 -31.76 19.43 32.05
CA VAL A 432 -31.99 19.68 30.64
C VAL A 432 -31.64 18.46 29.81
N GLN A 433 -32.42 18.19 28.77
CA GLN A 433 -32.10 17.21 27.75
C GLN A 433 -31.82 17.93 26.43
N VAL A 434 -30.75 17.53 25.73
CA VAL A 434 -30.47 17.93 24.35
C VAL A 434 -31.04 16.86 23.42
N SER A 435 -31.64 17.28 22.31
CA SER A 435 -32.41 16.40 21.41
C SER A 435 -31.98 16.48 19.93
N GLN A 436 -31.39 17.60 19.52
CA GLN A 436 -30.64 17.81 18.27
C GLN A 436 -29.53 18.86 18.55
N GLY A 437 -28.60 19.06 17.60
CA GLY A 437 -27.33 19.79 17.78
C GLY A 437 -26.12 18.85 17.69
N LEU A 438 -24.90 19.39 17.59
CA LEU A 438 -23.67 18.62 17.42
C LEU A 438 -22.91 18.43 18.77
N PRO A 439 -22.41 17.21 19.11
CA PRO A 439 -21.74 16.95 20.40
C PRO A 439 -20.23 17.21 20.37
N PRO A 440 -19.57 17.61 21.48
CA PRO A 440 -20.07 17.63 22.85
C PRO A 440 -20.78 18.94 23.22
N TYR A 441 -21.76 18.85 24.12
CA TYR A 441 -22.51 20.01 24.60
C TYR A 441 -21.90 20.62 25.87
N VAL A 442 -21.87 21.94 25.97
CA VAL A 442 -21.43 22.69 27.15
C VAL A 442 -22.65 23.31 27.84
N PHE A 443 -22.89 22.95 29.11
CA PHE A 443 -23.99 23.48 29.91
C PHE A 443 -23.51 24.57 30.87
N ASN A 444 -24.31 25.61 31.08
CA ASN A 444 -24.03 26.68 32.02
C ASN A 444 -25.32 27.14 32.71
N TRP A 445 -25.50 26.78 33.98
CA TRP A 445 -26.69 27.16 34.77
C TRP A 445 -26.49 28.49 35.50
N SER A 446 -27.59 29.20 35.75
CA SER A 446 -27.61 30.51 36.43
C SER A 446 -27.12 30.50 37.89
N ASN A 447 -26.83 29.33 38.45
CA ASN A 447 -26.20 29.12 39.75
C ASN A 447 -24.76 28.55 39.66
N GLY A 448 -24.16 28.49 38.48
CA GLY A 448 -22.76 28.09 38.26
C GLY A 448 -22.51 26.59 38.13
N VAL A 449 -23.55 25.78 37.89
CA VAL A 449 -23.41 24.34 37.59
C VAL A 449 -23.15 24.15 36.08
N THR A 450 -22.34 23.15 35.72
CA THR A 450 -21.98 22.80 34.33
C THR A 450 -22.45 21.41 33.89
N ASP A 451 -23.12 20.66 34.78
CA ASP A 451 -23.73 19.38 34.45
C ASP A 451 -25.12 19.56 33.81
N SER A 452 -25.58 18.56 33.05
CA SER A 452 -26.93 18.56 32.47
C SER A 452 -28.08 18.40 33.49
N THR A 453 -27.78 18.03 34.74
CA THR A 453 -28.78 17.87 35.82
C THR A 453 -28.23 18.34 37.16
N GLN A 454 -29.11 18.81 38.06
CA GLN A 454 -28.75 19.24 39.41
C GLN A 454 -29.92 19.09 40.40
N SER A 455 -29.66 19.18 41.71
CA SER A 455 -30.71 19.13 42.74
C SER A 455 -30.76 20.40 43.59
N VAL A 456 -31.96 20.90 43.86
CA VAL A 456 -32.21 22.23 44.43
C VAL A 456 -33.28 22.22 45.53
N LEU A 457 -33.11 23.08 46.54
CA LEU A 457 -34.07 23.27 47.63
C LEU A 457 -34.15 24.76 48.04
N PRO A 458 -34.93 25.59 47.34
CA PRO A 458 -35.00 27.03 47.59
C PRO A 458 -35.99 27.39 48.72
N ALA A 459 -35.59 28.31 49.59
CA ALA A 459 -36.39 28.75 50.75
C ALA A 459 -37.50 29.78 50.42
N ILE A 460 -37.54 30.28 49.18
CA ILE A 460 -38.58 31.15 48.61
C ILE A 460 -38.83 30.73 47.17
N THR A 461 -39.89 31.25 46.54
CA THR A 461 -40.17 30.97 45.12
C THR A 461 -39.02 31.45 44.23
N SER A 462 -38.45 30.54 43.46
CA SER A 462 -37.19 30.72 42.71
C SER A 462 -37.27 30.12 41.31
N SER A 463 -36.39 30.58 40.41
CA SER A 463 -36.28 30.12 39.03
C SER A 463 -34.80 29.92 38.66
N TYR A 464 -34.51 28.88 37.88
CA TYR A 464 -33.17 28.47 37.44
C TYR A 464 -33.14 28.48 35.91
N VAL A 465 -32.12 29.10 35.30
CA VAL A 465 -31.95 29.18 33.85
C VAL A 465 -30.73 28.35 33.45
N VAL A 466 -30.79 27.66 32.31
CA VAL A 466 -29.66 26.98 31.69
C VAL A 466 -29.40 27.56 30.31
N THR A 467 -28.14 27.78 29.98
CA THR A 467 -27.65 28.01 28.62
C THR A 467 -26.89 26.78 28.17
N VAL A 468 -27.12 26.34 26.93
CA VAL A 468 -26.44 25.20 26.31
C VAL A 468 -25.79 25.66 25.01
N VAL A 469 -24.54 25.28 24.80
CA VAL A 469 -23.74 25.52 23.59
C VAL A 469 -23.36 24.16 23.00
N ASP A 470 -23.29 24.06 21.68
CA ASP A 470 -22.96 22.82 20.98
C ASP A 470 -21.46 22.69 20.63
N GLY A 471 -21.08 21.56 20.02
CA GLY A 471 -19.68 21.20 19.78
C GLY A 471 -18.92 22.15 18.86
N CYS A 472 -19.64 22.79 17.94
CA CYS A 472 -19.11 23.80 17.02
C CYS A 472 -19.13 25.22 17.61
N ALA A 473 -19.70 25.40 18.80
CA ALA A 473 -19.89 26.67 19.50
C ALA A 473 -20.64 27.78 18.72
N SER A 474 -21.19 27.44 17.55
CA SER A 474 -21.93 28.35 16.67
C SER A 474 -23.40 28.48 17.05
N GLN A 475 -23.97 27.48 17.73
CA GLN A 475 -25.35 27.51 18.24
C GLN A 475 -25.40 27.68 19.77
N THR A 476 -26.45 28.33 20.28
CA THR A 476 -26.63 28.53 21.72
C THR A 476 -28.11 28.68 22.08
N GLU A 477 -28.61 27.83 22.97
CA GLU A 477 -30.02 27.80 23.40
C GLU A 477 -30.22 27.96 24.91
N VAL A 478 -31.42 28.39 25.32
CA VAL A 478 -31.71 28.80 26.72
C VAL A 478 -33.10 28.38 27.21
N ASP A 479 -33.18 27.72 28.36
CA ASP A 479 -34.45 27.27 29.00
C ASP A 479 -34.42 27.40 30.55
N PHE A 480 -35.54 27.17 31.26
CA PHE A 480 -35.68 27.45 32.70
C PHE A 480 -36.65 26.55 33.50
N VAL A 481 -36.51 26.53 34.84
CA VAL A 481 -37.27 25.68 35.79
C VAL A 481 -37.62 26.43 37.10
N ASN A 482 -38.77 26.16 37.74
CA ASN A 482 -39.39 26.97 38.83
C ASN A 482 -39.87 26.17 40.08
N VAL A 483 -39.84 26.78 41.28
CA VAL A 483 -40.16 26.17 42.61
C VAL A 483 -40.81 27.21 43.60
N GLY A 484 -41.69 26.89 44.59
CA GLY A 484 -42.38 27.89 45.51
C GLY A 484 -43.04 27.45 46.89
N VAL A 485 -43.54 28.40 47.76
CA VAL A 485 -43.88 28.26 49.26
C VAL A 485 -45.06 29.18 49.87
N PHE A 486 -45.40 29.20 51.21
CA PHE A 486 -46.64 29.79 51.88
C PHE A 486 -46.53 30.42 53.37
N ASN A 487 -47.57 31.05 54.02
CA ASN A 487 -47.49 31.81 55.35
C ASN A 487 -48.81 32.30 56.16
N VAL A 488 -48.91 32.41 57.55
CA VAL A 488 -50.07 32.98 58.42
C VAL A 488 -49.80 33.47 59.95
N PRO A 489 -50.35 34.60 60.57
CA PRO A 489 -49.86 35.36 61.83
C PRO A 489 -50.57 35.41 63.27
N TRP A 490 -50.06 36.14 64.35
CA TRP A 490 -50.30 35.99 65.88
C TRP A 490 -50.81 37.18 66.85
N SER A 491 -50.52 37.12 68.20
CA SER A 491 -51.03 38.00 69.32
C SER A 491 -50.19 38.44 70.61
N SER A 492 -49.95 37.71 71.75
CA SER A 492 -49.41 38.34 73.04
C SER A 492 -48.64 37.51 74.16
N VAL A 493 -47.73 38.12 75.00
CA VAL A 493 -46.69 37.43 75.89
C VAL A 493 -46.22 38.17 77.22
N LYS A 494 -45.57 37.49 78.22
CA LYS A 494 -44.87 38.01 79.48
C LYS A 494 -43.62 37.18 80.01
N PHE A 495 -42.65 37.76 80.78
CA PHE A 495 -41.28 37.22 81.10
C PHE A 495 -40.69 37.43 82.57
N GLY A 496 -39.37 37.18 82.84
CA GLY A 496 -38.67 37.15 84.18
C GLY A 496 -37.14 37.54 84.28
N ASP A 497 -36.33 36.97 85.23
CA ASP A 497 -34.97 37.48 85.69
C ASP A 497 -33.69 36.55 85.48
N ASN A 498 -32.45 37.06 85.68
CA ASN A 498 -31.09 36.50 85.31
C ASN A 498 -30.21 35.88 86.46
N GLN A 499 -29.09 35.15 86.17
CA GLN A 499 -28.25 34.29 87.10
C GLN A 499 -26.70 34.15 86.76
N THR A 500 -25.88 33.36 87.53
CA THR A 500 -24.39 33.08 87.34
C THR A 500 -23.87 31.75 88.00
N ILE A 501 -22.87 31.01 87.45
CA ILE A 501 -22.30 29.68 87.89
C ILE A 501 -20.86 29.32 87.36
N SER A 502 -20.30 28.12 87.64
CA SER A 502 -19.04 27.52 87.06
C SER A 502 -19.15 26.01 86.70
N CYS A 503 -18.20 25.40 85.97
CA CYS A 503 -18.36 24.02 85.43
C CYS A 503 -18.44 22.86 86.43
N ILE A 504 -18.21 23.12 87.72
CA ILE A 504 -18.31 22.13 88.80
C ILE A 504 -19.42 22.46 89.83
N ASP A 505 -20.27 23.44 89.53
CA ASP A 505 -21.41 23.90 90.36
C ASP A 505 -22.76 23.23 90.00
N PRO A 506 -23.87 23.49 90.74
CA PRO A 506 -25.21 22.96 90.45
C PRO A 506 -26.19 23.92 89.68
N PRO A 507 -27.36 23.42 89.17
CA PRO A 507 -28.30 24.17 88.30
C PRO A 507 -29.24 25.22 88.96
N VAL A 508 -29.83 26.12 88.14
CA VAL A 508 -30.79 27.21 88.48
C VAL A 508 -32.03 27.29 87.52
N THR A 509 -33.01 28.21 87.65
CA THR A 509 -34.34 28.13 86.93
C THR A 509 -34.97 29.48 86.47
N MET A 510 -35.67 29.54 85.31
CA MET A 510 -36.33 30.72 84.66
C MET A 510 -37.69 30.38 83.93
N GLY A 511 -38.51 31.37 83.46
CA GLY A 511 -39.90 31.15 82.95
C GLY A 511 -40.67 32.24 82.13
N VAL A 512 -41.78 31.87 81.42
CA VAL A 512 -42.62 32.69 80.47
C VAL A 512 -44.14 32.39 80.50
N SER A 513 -45.00 33.23 79.86
CA SER A 513 -46.42 32.93 79.56
C SER A 513 -47.04 33.72 78.37
N VAL A 514 -48.12 33.21 77.74
CA VAL A 514 -48.73 33.66 76.43
C VAL A 514 -50.28 33.64 76.48
N MET A 515 -50.98 34.49 75.71
CA MET A 515 -52.45 34.44 75.50
C MET A 515 -52.91 34.87 74.08
N PHE A 516 -54.05 34.32 73.62
CA PHE A 516 -54.67 34.55 72.29
C PHE A 516 -55.98 35.36 72.33
N ASN A 517 -56.34 36.00 71.20
CA ASN A 517 -57.48 36.92 71.08
C ASN A 517 -58.88 36.27 70.99
N ASP A 518 -59.00 35.05 70.48
CA ASP A 518 -60.26 34.32 70.36
C ASP A 518 -60.55 33.40 71.56
N GLY A 519 -59.57 33.23 72.45
CA GLY A 519 -59.65 32.37 73.63
C GLY A 519 -59.47 30.87 73.35
N ILE A 520 -59.07 30.48 72.14
CA ILE A 520 -58.89 29.08 71.75
C ILE A 520 -57.39 28.80 71.55
N TRP A 521 -56.95 27.58 71.87
CA TRP A 521 -55.56 27.15 71.75
C TRP A 521 -55.36 26.35 70.46
N HIS A 522 -54.52 26.85 69.56
CA HIS A 522 -54.42 26.38 68.17
C HIS A 522 -53.24 25.42 67.90
N GLY A 523 -52.59 24.86 68.92
CA GLY A 523 -51.48 23.90 68.77
C GLY A 523 -50.14 24.52 68.36
N ASP A 524 -50.11 25.24 67.24
CA ASP A 524 -48.90 25.53 66.46
C ASP A 524 -48.07 26.74 66.97
N ILE A 525 -47.92 26.83 68.29
CA ILE A 525 -46.95 27.69 68.97
C ILE A 525 -45.87 26.84 69.64
N SER A 526 -44.68 26.85 69.06
CA SER A 526 -43.49 26.39 69.78
C SER A 526 -42.97 27.53 70.65
N TYR A 527 -42.87 27.27 71.95
CA TYR A 527 -41.79 27.90 72.71
C TYR A 527 -40.51 27.26 72.19
N LEU A 528 -39.52 28.08 71.84
CA LEU A 528 -38.15 27.63 71.68
C LEU A 528 -37.29 28.51 72.58
N TRP A 529 -37.09 28.05 73.80
CA TRP A 529 -35.93 28.50 74.55
C TRP A 529 -34.67 28.06 73.79
N SER A 530 -33.65 28.90 73.82
CA SER A 530 -32.31 28.63 73.26
C SER A 530 -31.63 27.37 73.83
N ASN A 531 -32.14 26.79 74.93
CA ASN A 531 -31.72 25.47 75.42
C ASN A 531 -32.54 24.28 74.84
N GLY A 532 -33.33 24.52 73.79
CA GLY A 532 -34.20 23.53 73.15
C GLY A 532 -35.51 23.23 73.90
N SER A 533 -35.77 23.84 75.07
CA SER A 533 -37.02 23.59 75.79
C SER A 533 -38.22 24.17 75.05
N THR A 534 -39.25 23.33 74.88
CA THR A 534 -40.58 23.71 74.42
C THR A 534 -41.57 23.95 75.55
N ASN A 535 -41.12 23.87 76.81
CA ASN A 535 -41.91 24.17 77.99
C ASN A 535 -41.89 25.67 78.32
N SER A 536 -42.89 26.16 79.05
CA SER A 536 -42.96 27.56 79.50
C SER A 536 -41.93 27.92 80.59
N THR A 537 -41.14 26.98 81.08
CA THR A 537 -40.04 27.19 82.05
C THR A 537 -38.83 26.34 81.71
N ILE A 538 -37.66 26.74 82.23
CA ILE A 538 -36.39 26.01 82.09
C ILE A 538 -35.63 25.96 83.41
N THR A 539 -35.10 24.79 83.75
CA THR A 539 -33.99 24.66 84.71
C THR A 539 -32.72 24.45 83.89
N VAL A 540 -31.70 25.23 84.19
CA VAL A 540 -30.45 25.33 83.44
C VAL A 540 -29.27 25.24 84.37
N PHE A 541 -28.35 24.36 84.01
CA PHE A 541 -26.94 24.52 84.32
C PHE A 541 -26.25 24.89 83.01
N SER A 542 -25.17 25.64 83.12
CA SER A 542 -24.33 26.01 81.99
C SER A 542 -22.92 26.30 82.45
N THR A 543 -22.11 26.51 81.43
CA THR A 543 -20.69 26.22 81.43
C THR A 543 -19.94 27.23 80.55
N VAL A 544 -20.67 28.18 79.97
CA VAL A 544 -20.20 29.41 79.31
C VAL A 544 -21.21 30.53 79.63
N ASP A 545 -20.88 31.79 79.35
CA ASP A 545 -21.82 32.92 79.40
C ASP A 545 -23.03 32.66 78.48
N THR A 546 -24.13 32.18 79.05
CA THR A 546 -25.27 31.64 78.31
C THR A 546 -26.46 32.57 78.40
N VAL A 547 -26.75 33.22 77.28
CA VAL A 547 -27.90 34.11 77.13
C VAL A 547 -29.11 33.26 76.74
N TYR A 548 -29.96 32.91 77.70
CA TYR A 548 -31.19 32.19 77.41
C TYR A 548 -32.25 33.12 76.82
N THR A 549 -32.22 33.27 75.51
CA THR A 549 -33.40 33.75 74.78
C THR A 549 -34.53 32.72 74.84
N VAL A 550 -35.77 33.21 74.84
CA VAL A 550 -36.94 32.45 74.42
C VAL A 550 -37.53 33.11 73.19
N THR A 551 -37.60 32.35 72.12
CA THR A 551 -38.31 32.69 70.89
C THR A 551 -39.64 31.95 70.92
N ILE A 552 -40.75 32.67 70.90
CA ILE A 552 -42.08 32.07 70.78
C ILE A 552 -42.46 32.14 69.32
N THR A 553 -42.32 31.01 68.63
CA THR A 553 -42.44 30.89 67.18
C THR A 553 -43.79 30.31 66.80
N ARG A 554 -44.40 30.88 65.76
CA ARG A 554 -45.62 30.34 65.15
C ARG A 554 -45.26 29.49 63.93
N GLY A 555 -45.64 28.21 63.95
CA GLY A 555 -45.10 27.16 63.08
C GLY A 555 -45.07 27.50 61.59
N CYS A 556 -46.21 27.91 61.02
CA CYS A 556 -46.32 28.14 59.57
C CYS A 556 -45.93 29.56 59.11
N THR A 557 -45.62 30.49 60.02
CA THR A 557 -45.22 31.86 59.68
C THR A 557 -43.74 32.10 59.79
N GLN A 558 -43.09 31.43 60.76
CA GLN A 558 -41.82 31.87 61.37
C GLN A 558 -41.86 33.30 61.95
N GLU A 559 -43.06 33.81 62.25
CA GLU A 559 -43.26 35.00 63.06
C GLU A 559 -42.94 34.66 64.52
N THR A 560 -42.20 35.55 65.16
CA THR A 560 -41.51 35.26 66.42
C THR A 560 -41.69 36.39 67.43
N VAL A 561 -41.78 36.02 68.71
CA VAL A 561 -41.67 36.95 69.83
C VAL A 561 -40.49 36.54 70.69
N THR A 562 -39.45 37.38 70.75
CA THR A 562 -38.19 37.02 71.40
C THR A 562 -37.95 37.85 72.66
N HIS A 563 -37.46 37.22 73.72
CA HIS A 563 -37.02 37.88 74.95
C HIS A 563 -35.79 37.17 75.53
N THR A 564 -35.03 37.85 76.39
CA THR A 564 -33.61 37.54 76.64
C THR A 564 -33.29 37.51 78.14
N PHE A 565 -32.86 36.34 78.62
CA PHE A 565 -32.32 36.13 79.97
C PHE A 565 -30.81 35.85 79.90
N HIS A 566 -30.06 35.98 81.01
CA HIS A 566 -28.59 35.77 81.05
C HIS A 566 -28.16 34.86 82.22
N LEU A 567 -27.22 33.93 81.98
CA LEU A 567 -26.56 33.04 82.94
C LEU A 567 -25.04 33.04 82.72
N TYR A 568 -24.27 33.75 83.56
CA TYR A 568 -22.82 33.94 83.35
C TYR A 568 -21.95 32.76 83.85
N THR A 569 -20.82 32.44 83.18
CA THR A 569 -19.90 31.32 83.53
C THR A 569 -18.43 31.49 83.05
N GLU A 570 -17.44 31.07 83.86
CA GLU A 570 -15.97 31.20 83.60
C GLU A 570 -15.21 29.84 83.63
N ASN A 571 -14.24 29.60 82.71
CA ASN A 571 -13.30 28.44 82.72
C ASN A 571 -11.98 28.72 81.94
N ASP A 572 -10.98 27.82 82.07
CA ASP A 572 -9.70 27.84 81.32
C ASP A 572 -9.75 27.01 80.00
N PRO A 573 -9.02 27.40 78.93
CA PRO A 573 -9.07 26.71 77.64
C PRO A 573 -7.98 25.64 77.40
N VAL A 574 -8.29 24.69 76.50
CA VAL A 574 -7.34 23.74 75.90
C VAL A 574 -6.72 24.32 74.61
N ILE A 575 -5.51 23.88 74.29
CA ILE A 575 -4.74 24.21 73.09
C ILE A 575 -4.36 22.90 72.39
N THR A 576 -4.69 22.78 71.10
CA THR A 576 -4.37 21.64 70.23
C THR A 576 -3.21 21.96 69.27
N LEU A 577 -2.64 20.93 68.64
CA LEU A 577 -1.71 21.07 67.51
C LEU A 577 -1.76 19.83 66.60
N THR A 578 -2.00 20.08 65.31
CA THR A 578 -2.06 19.14 64.18
C THR A 578 -0.98 19.45 63.13
N ARG A 579 -0.96 18.71 62.02
CA ARG A 579 -0.22 19.04 60.79
C ARG A 579 -0.81 18.32 59.59
N ASP A 580 -1.04 19.06 58.51
CA ASP A 580 -1.49 18.52 57.21
C ASP A 580 -0.49 17.52 56.58
N ILE A 581 -0.98 16.78 55.58
CA ILE A 581 -0.22 15.78 54.84
C ILE A 581 -0.30 16.13 53.33
N PRO A 582 0.83 16.45 52.67
CA PRO A 582 0.84 16.88 51.27
C PRO A 582 0.66 15.70 50.31
N GLU A 583 0.22 16.01 49.08
CA GLU A 583 0.00 15.08 47.98
C GLU A 583 1.25 14.26 47.60
N SER A 584 2.45 14.82 47.80
CA SER A 584 3.76 14.19 47.56
C SER A 584 4.07 12.94 48.40
N ASN A 585 3.10 12.47 49.19
CA ASN A 585 3.22 11.31 50.06
C ASN A 585 2.40 10.10 49.56
N PHE A 586 1.72 10.20 48.41
CA PHE A 586 0.80 9.20 47.87
C PHE A 586 1.09 8.95 46.39
N ASP A 587 1.10 7.68 45.97
CA ASP A 587 1.27 7.29 44.57
C ASP A 587 -0.10 7.02 43.91
N CYS A 588 -1.11 6.61 44.70
CA CYS A 588 -2.49 6.38 44.25
C CYS A 588 -3.53 6.95 45.24
N PRO A 589 -4.72 7.38 44.77
CA PRO A 589 -5.89 7.58 45.62
C PRO A 589 -6.20 6.32 46.44
N GLY A 590 -6.51 6.50 47.73
CA GLY A 590 -6.73 5.41 48.67
C GLY A 590 -5.49 4.94 49.44
N ASP A 591 -4.29 5.50 49.18
CA ASP A 591 -3.09 5.23 49.97
C ASP A 591 -3.25 5.59 51.46
N THR A 592 -2.45 4.97 52.33
CA THR A 592 -2.66 5.02 53.79
C THR A 592 -1.93 6.19 54.44
N ALA A 593 -2.67 7.19 54.91
CA ALA A 593 -2.14 8.34 55.65
C ALA A 593 -2.18 8.13 57.18
N PHE A 594 -1.23 8.72 57.91
CA PHE A 594 -1.15 8.67 59.38
C PHE A 594 -1.32 10.07 60.00
N MET A 595 -2.33 10.24 60.84
CA MET A 595 -2.72 11.52 61.45
C MET A 595 -2.52 11.50 62.97
N LYS A 596 -2.20 12.66 63.55
CA LYS A 596 -2.00 12.83 65.00
C LYS A 596 -2.31 14.25 65.46
N VAL A 597 -2.85 14.37 66.68
CA VAL A 597 -3.00 15.64 67.43
C VAL A 597 -2.16 15.60 68.72
N SER A 598 -1.80 16.77 69.24
CA SER A 598 -1.15 16.97 70.55
C SER A 598 -1.85 18.08 71.34
N THR A 599 -1.86 18.02 72.68
CA THR A 599 -2.70 18.91 73.53
C THR A 599 -1.97 19.49 74.74
N SER A 600 -2.46 20.64 75.24
CA SER A 600 -2.07 21.25 76.53
C SER A 600 -3.12 22.27 76.99
N GLY A 601 -3.26 22.52 78.30
CA GLY A 601 -4.27 23.45 78.86
C GLY A 601 -5.61 22.77 79.19
N GLY A 602 -6.51 23.45 79.90
CA GLY A 602 -7.74 22.86 80.45
C GLY A 602 -7.49 21.87 81.60
N TYR A 603 -8.49 21.04 81.89
CA TYR A 603 -8.53 20.15 83.07
C TYR A 603 -8.50 18.65 82.70
N GLU A 604 -7.44 17.94 83.08
CA GLU A 604 -7.28 16.50 82.77
C GLU A 604 -8.34 15.59 83.43
N PRO A 605 -8.71 14.44 82.81
CA PRO A 605 -8.16 13.87 81.57
C PRO A 605 -8.86 14.40 80.29
N TYR A 606 -8.17 14.29 79.16
CA TYR A 606 -8.72 14.61 77.84
C TYR A 606 -9.42 13.42 77.19
N THR A 607 -10.38 13.69 76.30
CA THR A 607 -10.94 12.73 75.35
C THR A 607 -10.81 13.22 73.92
N PHE A 608 -10.56 12.30 72.99
CA PHE A 608 -10.45 12.58 71.55
C PHE A 608 -11.62 11.93 70.81
N ASN A 609 -12.09 12.58 69.74
CA ASN A 609 -13.05 12.00 68.80
C ASN A 609 -12.74 12.52 67.39
N TRP A 610 -12.11 11.67 66.56
CA TRP A 610 -11.86 11.96 65.14
C TRP A 610 -13.13 11.77 64.31
N SER A 611 -13.26 12.47 63.18
CA SER A 611 -14.32 12.20 62.18
C SER A 611 -14.26 10.77 61.59
N THR A 612 -13.17 10.04 61.83
CA THR A 612 -12.99 8.61 61.52
C THR A 612 -13.63 7.67 62.55
N GLY A 613 -14.13 8.18 63.67
CA GLY A 613 -14.59 7.39 64.83
C GLY A 613 -13.46 6.91 65.75
N SER A 614 -12.21 7.33 65.53
CA SER A 614 -11.10 7.03 66.45
C SER A 614 -11.18 7.86 67.73
N VAL A 615 -10.92 7.22 68.88
CA VAL A 615 -10.89 7.86 70.21
C VAL A 615 -9.47 8.05 70.75
N ASP A 616 -8.45 7.71 69.95
CA ASP A 616 -7.04 7.88 70.27
C ASP A 616 -6.49 9.22 69.74
N SER A 617 -5.38 9.70 70.32
CA SER A 617 -4.67 10.90 69.85
C SER A 617 -4.04 10.79 68.44
N ALA A 618 -4.11 9.62 67.80
CA ALA A 618 -3.62 9.36 66.45
C ALA A 618 -4.49 8.30 65.74
N THR A 619 -4.51 8.31 64.40
CA THR A 619 -5.31 7.38 63.59
C THR A 619 -4.74 7.22 62.16
N PHE A 620 -5.29 6.27 61.39
CA PHE A 620 -4.95 6.05 59.98
C PHE A 620 -6.20 6.22 59.09
N VAL A 621 -6.01 6.67 57.85
CA VAL A 621 -7.07 6.87 56.85
C VAL A 621 -6.62 6.51 55.45
N ASN A 622 -7.60 6.24 54.56
CA ASN A 622 -7.40 5.90 53.16
C ASN A 622 -8.34 6.77 52.29
N PRO A 623 -8.01 8.06 52.06
CA PRO A 623 -8.86 8.98 51.29
C PRO A 623 -8.78 8.70 49.78
N MET A 624 -9.93 8.67 49.09
CA MET A 624 -10.00 8.62 47.62
C MET A 624 -9.92 10.00 46.96
N VAL A 625 -10.10 11.08 47.73
CA VAL A 625 -10.03 12.49 47.30
C VAL A 625 -9.43 13.32 48.44
N THR A 626 -8.96 14.53 48.15
CA THR A 626 -8.48 15.47 49.17
C THR A 626 -9.53 15.66 50.26
N THR A 627 -9.21 15.23 51.49
CA THR A 627 -10.18 15.12 52.59
C THR A 627 -9.61 15.77 53.86
N THR A 628 -10.37 16.68 54.46
CA THR A 628 -10.09 17.25 55.77
C THR A 628 -10.76 16.42 56.86
N TYR A 629 -9.97 15.80 57.72
CA TYR A 629 -10.44 15.10 58.91
C TYR A 629 -10.37 16.03 60.11
N THR A 630 -11.44 16.09 60.90
CA THR A 630 -11.48 16.84 62.15
C THR A 630 -11.22 15.94 63.34
N VAL A 631 -10.69 16.51 64.42
CA VAL A 631 -10.64 15.88 65.74
C VAL A 631 -11.21 16.85 66.76
N THR A 632 -12.31 16.46 67.40
CA THR A 632 -12.79 17.11 68.62
C THR A 632 -11.93 16.63 69.77
N VAL A 633 -11.38 17.57 70.54
CA VAL A 633 -10.76 17.29 71.82
C VAL A 633 -11.56 17.99 72.93
N ASN A 634 -11.82 17.25 74.02
CA ASN A 634 -12.43 17.79 75.23
C ASN A 634 -11.51 17.57 76.44
N ASP A 635 -11.73 18.37 77.48
CA ASP A 635 -11.19 18.17 78.82
C ASP A 635 -12.27 17.57 79.76
N ILE A 636 -11.97 17.41 81.07
CA ILE A 636 -12.90 16.78 82.01
C ILE A 636 -14.19 17.57 82.26
N CYS A 637 -14.20 18.90 82.06
CA CYS A 637 -15.45 19.64 82.11
C CYS A 637 -16.23 19.46 80.80
N GLY A 638 -15.56 19.45 79.63
CA GLY A 638 -16.16 19.00 78.36
C GLY A 638 -17.14 20.01 77.76
N LEU A 639 -16.80 21.29 77.83
CA LEU A 639 -17.72 22.42 77.63
C LEU A 639 -17.58 23.09 76.27
N VAL A 640 -16.38 22.96 75.71
CA VAL A 640 -15.96 23.50 74.44
C VAL A 640 -15.33 22.34 73.71
N ASP A 641 -15.82 22.10 72.50
CA ASP A 641 -15.21 21.19 71.55
C ASP A 641 -13.99 21.91 70.94
N TYR A 642 -12.79 21.54 71.37
CA TYR A 642 -11.56 22.04 70.76
C TYR A 642 -11.31 21.25 69.48
N VAL A 643 -11.97 21.69 68.41
CA VAL A 643 -11.86 21.10 67.08
C VAL A 643 -10.57 21.57 66.42
N ASP A 644 -9.73 20.61 66.09
CA ASP A 644 -8.57 20.78 65.21
C ASP A 644 -8.78 19.96 63.92
N SER A 645 -7.97 20.17 62.89
CA SER A 645 -8.11 19.45 61.62
C SER A 645 -6.79 19.03 60.99
N VAL A 646 -6.84 17.97 60.19
CA VAL A 646 -5.76 17.53 59.31
C VAL A 646 -6.33 17.36 57.91
N THR A 647 -5.85 18.16 56.96
CA THR A 647 -6.11 17.97 55.54
C THR A 647 -5.11 16.99 54.97
N VAL A 648 -5.63 15.94 54.34
CA VAL A 648 -4.86 14.99 53.55
C VAL A 648 -5.10 15.34 52.09
N TYR A 649 -4.10 15.94 51.47
CA TYR A 649 -4.13 16.28 50.04
C TYR A 649 -3.85 15.02 49.22
N MET A 650 -4.71 14.75 48.24
CA MET A 650 -4.51 13.70 47.23
C MET A 650 -4.13 14.33 45.90
N PRO A 651 -3.27 13.67 45.10
CA PRO A 651 -2.92 14.16 43.77
C PRO A 651 -4.15 14.24 42.86
N VAL A 652 -4.06 15.07 41.83
CA VAL A 652 -5.05 15.17 40.74
C VAL A 652 -4.37 14.73 39.45
N ALA A 653 -4.94 13.74 38.77
CA ALA A 653 -4.42 13.27 37.48
C ALA A 653 -4.65 14.28 36.35
N VAL A 654 -3.77 14.22 35.35
CA VAL A 654 -4.06 14.74 34.01
C VAL A 654 -5.10 13.79 33.37
N PRO A 655 -6.11 14.29 32.63
CA PRO A 655 -7.11 13.45 31.98
C PRO A 655 -6.47 12.35 31.13
N LEU A 656 -6.94 11.11 31.29
CA LEU A 656 -6.47 9.95 30.53
C LEU A 656 -6.86 10.07 29.04
N LYS A 657 -5.95 9.77 28.13
CA LYS A 657 -6.15 9.82 26.65
C LYS A 657 -5.46 8.67 25.92
N ILE A 658 -6.01 8.31 24.77
CA ILE A 658 -5.43 7.38 23.79
C ILE A 658 -5.07 8.15 22.51
N HIS A 659 -3.78 8.25 22.20
CA HIS A 659 -3.23 8.78 20.96
C HIS A 659 -2.64 7.64 20.10
N GLY A 660 -2.28 7.93 18.84
CA GLY A 660 -1.61 6.97 17.95
C GLY A 660 -2.49 5.82 17.42
N ILE A 661 -3.78 5.80 17.80
CA ILE A 661 -4.78 4.84 17.31
C ILE A 661 -5.71 5.54 16.32
N VAL A 662 -5.88 4.98 15.13
CA VAL A 662 -6.71 5.50 14.02
C VAL A 662 -7.55 4.38 13.39
N ASN A 663 -8.51 4.74 12.54
CA ASN A 663 -9.13 3.77 11.62
C ASN A 663 -8.07 3.23 10.65
N ASP A 664 -8.31 2.07 10.07
CA ASP A 664 -7.41 1.47 9.08
C ASP A 664 -8.19 1.04 7.84
N THR A 665 -7.63 1.27 6.65
CA THR A 665 -8.31 1.11 5.37
C THR A 665 -7.77 -0.12 4.66
N VAL A 666 -8.59 -1.17 4.61
CA VAL A 666 -8.25 -2.47 4.00
C VAL A 666 -8.98 -2.68 2.67
N PRO A 667 -8.39 -3.44 1.73
CA PRO A 667 -9.03 -3.68 0.43
C PRO A 667 -10.24 -4.62 0.50
N CYS A 668 -10.42 -5.40 1.59
CA CYS A 668 -11.53 -6.32 1.78
C CYS A 668 -11.66 -6.90 3.20
N GLU A 669 -12.78 -7.59 3.46
CA GLU A 669 -12.99 -8.47 4.62
C GLU A 669 -11.87 -9.51 4.77
N ASN A 670 -11.64 -9.99 6.00
CA ASN A 670 -10.64 -11.00 6.38
C ASN A 670 -9.16 -10.59 6.25
N VAL A 671 -8.87 -9.36 5.78
CA VAL A 671 -7.52 -8.78 5.82
C VAL A 671 -7.15 -8.42 7.27
N LYS A 672 -5.86 -8.35 7.58
CA LYS A 672 -5.37 -7.81 8.85
C LYS A 672 -5.48 -6.29 8.85
N VAL A 673 -6.18 -5.74 9.84
CA VAL A 673 -6.17 -4.31 10.16
C VAL A 673 -5.10 -4.00 11.22
N HIS A 674 -4.45 -2.84 11.06
CA HIS A 674 -3.34 -2.33 11.86
C HIS A 674 -3.64 -0.91 12.38
N PHE A 675 -4.49 -0.79 13.39
CA PHE A 675 -4.95 0.49 13.96
C PHE A 675 -3.89 1.38 14.66
N GLY A 676 -2.60 1.15 14.43
CA GLY A 676 -1.49 1.90 15.02
C GLY A 676 -1.11 1.47 16.46
N PRO A 677 -0.05 2.07 17.03
CA PRO A 677 0.35 1.85 18.41
C PRO A 677 -0.37 2.81 19.38
N GLY A 678 -1.16 2.28 20.30
CA GLY A 678 -1.77 3.05 21.40
C GLY A 678 -0.77 3.75 22.31
N VAL A 679 -0.66 5.07 22.16
CA VAL A 679 0.15 5.96 23.01
C VAL A 679 -0.72 6.52 24.14
N PRO A 680 -0.43 6.21 25.41
CA PRO A 680 -1.22 6.68 26.55
C PRO A 680 -0.70 8.02 27.10
N GLU A 681 -1.60 8.95 27.40
CA GLU A 681 -1.32 10.17 28.18
C GLU A 681 -2.25 10.22 29.40
N GLY A 682 -1.76 10.73 30.55
CA GLY A 682 -2.58 11.02 31.74
C GLY A 682 -2.80 9.86 32.71
N GLY A 683 -3.85 9.95 33.53
CA GLY A 683 -4.18 8.97 34.58
C GLY A 683 -3.33 9.06 35.86
N TYR A 684 -3.55 8.13 36.79
CA TYR A 684 -2.82 8.01 38.05
C TYR A 684 -1.80 6.85 38.04
N GLY A 685 -0.69 7.05 38.75
CA GLY A 685 0.32 6.02 39.03
C GLY A 685 1.34 5.80 37.90
N TRP A 686 2.13 4.73 38.03
CA TRP A 686 3.21 4.40 37.09
C TRP A 686 2.88 3.17 36.24
N GLY A 687 2.56 3.41 34.97
CA GLY A 687 2.26 2.38 33.97
C GLY A 687 0.78 2.34 33.57
N TYR A 688 0.48 1.53 32.56
CA TYR A 688 -0.84 1.47 31.91
C TYR A 688 -1.24 0.02 31.63
N THR A 689 -2.55 -0.25 31.55
CA THR A 689 -3.08 -1.55 31.13
C THR A 689 -3.97 -1.37 29.91
N PHE A 690 -3.60 -2.03 28.80
CA PHE A 690 -4.38 -2.07 27.56
C PHE A 690 -5.15 -3.39 27.46
N SER A 691 -6.40 -3.32 26.96
CA SER A 691 -7.24 -4.48 26.65
C SER A 691 -8.11 -4.20 25.42
N TRP A 692 -8.28 -5.20 24.56
CA TRP A 692 -9.21 -5.19 23.44
C TRP A 692 -10.43 -6.09 23.71
N ASP A 693 -11.49 -5.92 22.93
CA ASP A 693 -12.78 -6.64 23.05
C ASP A 693 -12.75 -8.11 22.61
N ASN A 694 -11.82 -8.47 21.73
CA ASN A 694 -11.54 -9.86 21.34
C ASN A 694 -10.81 -10.69 22.44
N PHE A 695 -10.43 -10.10 23.57
CA PHE A 695 -9.86 -10.77 24.77
C PHE A 695 -8.54 -11.56 24.60
N GLU A 696 -7.91 -11.65 23.42
CA GLU A 696 -6.76 -12.53 23.21
C GLU A 696 -5.42 -11.97 23.75
N THR A 697 -5.24 -10.65 23.81
CA THR A 697 -3.98 -10.01 24.24
C THR A 697 -4.15 -9.00 25.37
N ILE A 698 -3.28 -9.10 26.39
CA ILE A 698 -3.17 -8.14 27.50
C ILE A 698 -1.82 -7.43 27.38
N GLY A 699 -1.84 -6.10 27.29
CA GLY A 699 -0.62 -5.27 27.33
C GLY A 699 0.20 -5.18 26.04
N ASN A 700 -0.41 -5.42 24.87
CA ASN A 700 0.15 -4.95 23.60
C ASN A 700 -0.55 -3.65 23.16
N ILE A 701 0.20 -2.72 22.55
CA ILE A 701 -0.31 -1.42 22.11
C ILE A 701 -0.72 -1.41 20.64
N THR A 702 -0.20 -2.35 19.84
CA THR A 702 -0.68 -2.68 18.50
C THR A 702 -1.53 -3.95 18.55
N GLN A 703 -2.47 -4.10 17.63
CA GLN A 703 -3.09 -5.40 17.36
C GLN A 703 -3.24 -5.56 15.85
N GLU A 704 -2.89 -6.74 15.33
CA GLU A 704 -3.28 -7.17 13.99
C GLU A 704 -4.56 -7.99 14.14
N ILE A 705 -5.68 -7.54 13.59
CA ILE A 705 -6.97 -8.23 13.74
C ILE A 705 -7.50 -8.60 12.35
N ILE A 706 -8.06 -9.81 12.21
CA ILE A 706 -8.79 -10.19 10.99
C ILE A 706 -10.10 -9.39 10.97
N PHE A 707 -10.32 -8.60 9.91
CA PHE A 707 -11.49 -7.73 9.81
C PHE A 707 -12.77 -8.52 9.52
N GLU A 708 -13.75 -8.44 10.42
CA GLU A 708 -15.07 -9.11 10.34
C GLU A 708 -16.24 -8.10 10.52
N ASP A 709 -16.23 -7.00 9.76
CA ASP A 709 -17.33 -6.00 9.70
C ASP A 709 -17.78 -5.38 11.05
N THR A 710 -16.95 -5.53 12.08
CA THR A 710 -17.26 -5.15 13.47
C THR A 710 -16.28 -4.10 13.99
N PRO A 711 -16.76 -3.07 14.71
CA PRO A 711 -15.89 -2.04 15.26
C PRO A 711 -15.12 -2.56 16.47
N PHE A 712 -13.83 -2.28 16.52
CA PHE A 712 -12.94 -2.74 17.59
C PHE A 712 -12.74 -1.64 18.63
N THR A 713 -12.77 -2.02 19.91
CA THR A 713 -12.68 -1.10 21.04
C THR A 713 -11.45 -1.42 21.89
N LEU A 714 -10.52 -0.46 21.95
CA LEU A 714 -9.39 -0.47 22.85
C LEU A 714 -9.77 0.24 24.15
N TRP A 715 -9.62 -0.45 25.29
CA TRP A 715 -9.65 0.17 26.61
C TRP A 715 -8.23 0.45 27.12
N LEU A 716 -8.05 1.66 27.64
CA LEU A 716 -6.87 2.08 28.39
C LEU A 716 -7.29 2.30 29.85
N THR A 717 -6.70 1.52 30.76
CA THR A 717 -6.83 1.67 32.22
C THR A 717 -5.51 2.21 32.79
N ASP A 718 -5.61 3.16 33.73
CA ASP A 718 -4.44 3.76 34.37
C ASP A 718 -3.71 2.84 35.36
N GLY A 719 -2.56 3.29 35.86
CA GLY A 719 -1.68 2.50 36.74
C GLY A 719 -2.34 2.15 38.08
N CYS A 720 -3.14 3.07 38.64
CA CYS A 720 -3.91 2.86 39.86
C CYS A 720 -5.22 2.10 39.64
N ARG A 721 -5.66 1.90 38.39
CA ARG A 721 -6.91 1.22 38.00
C ARG A 721 -8.17 1.90 38.53
N VAL A 722 -8.16 3.23 38.54
CA VAL A 722 -9.27 4.09 38.98
C VAL A 722 -9.90 4.86 37.82
N ASP A 723 -9.15 5.09 36.75
CA ASP A 723 -9.64 5.67 35.50
C ASP A 723 -9.55 4.65 34.36
N THR A 724 -10.50 4.68 33.43
CA THR A 724 -10.53 3.83 32.24
C THR A 724 -11.35 4.50 31.14
N ILE A 725 -10.70 4.74 30.01
CA ILE A 725 -11.34 5.25 28.78
C ILE A 725 -11.29 4.20 27.68
N SER A 726 -12.05 4.45 26.61
CA SER A 726 -12.04 3.63 25.40
C SER A 726 -11.92 4.46 24.13
N LYS A 727 -11.20 3.95 23.13
CA LYS A 727 -11.29 4.43 21.75
C LYS A 727 -11.78 3.28 20.88
N THR A 728 -12.79 3.56 20.06
CA THR A 728 -13.33 2.63 19.06
C THR A 728 -12.79 3.02 17.69
N VAL A 729 -12.46 2.01 16.88
CA VAL A 729 -11.90 2.14 15.53
C VAL A 729 -12.56 1.15 14.59
N PHE A 730 -12.53 1.50 13.30
CA PHE A 730 -13.16 0.74 12.23
C PHE A 730 -12.10 0.29 11.24
N GLY A 731 -12.18 -0.98 10.82
CA GLY A 731 -11.67 -1.35 9.51
C GLY A 731 -12.60 -0.75 8.46
N VAL A 732 -12.05 -0.01 7.51
CA VAL A 732 -12.80 0.61 6.42
C VAL A 732 -12.47 -0.17 5.14
N ILE A 733 -13.47 -0.71 4.47
CA ILE A 733 -13.27 -1.25 3.12
C ILE A 733 -13.19 -0.05 2.16
N ALA A 734 -12.08 0.08 1.44
CA ALA A 734 -11.92 1.11 0.42
C ALA A 734 -13.01 0.97 -0.67
N GLU A 735 -13.49 2.07 -1.26
CA GLU A 735 -14.31 1.99 -2.48
C GLU A 735 -13.45 1.42 -3.62
N LYS A 736 -13.64 0.12 -3.87
CA LYS A 736 -12.86 -0.68 -4.80
C LYS A 736 -13.12 -0.23 -6.25
N SER A 737 -12.06 0.15 -6.96
CA SER A 737 -12.12 0.17 -8.43
C SER A 737 -12.29 -1.27 -8.94
N ASP A 738 -13.25 -1.47 -9.85
CA ASP A 738 -13.60 -2.78 -10.38
C ASP A 738 -12.38 -3.42 -11.05
N LEU A 739 -11.91 -4.54 -10.49
CA LEU A 739 -10.91 -5.41 -11.11
C LEU A 739 -11.27 -5.64 -12.59
N ASP A 740 -10.29 -5.57 -13.48
CA ASP A 740 -10.39 -6.07 -14.85
C ASP A 740 -9.11 -6.81 -15.26
N LEU A 741 -9.15 -7.41 -16.45
CA LEU A 741 -8.11 -8.25 -17.03
C LEU A 741 -7.90 -7.85 -18.48
N GLU A 742 -6.74 -7.31 -18.85
CA GLU A 742 -6.38 -7.16 -20.26
C GLU A 742 -5.73 -8.44 -20.80
N LEU A 743 -6.15 -8.85 -22.00
CA LEU A 743 -5.59 -9.94 -22.78
C LEU A 743 -5.29 -9.44 -24.20
N PRO A 744 -4.30 -10.02 -24.91
CA PRO A 744 -4.11 -9.76 -26.33
C PRO A 744 -5.36 -10.15 -27.14
N ASN A 745 -5.55 -9.46 -28.27
CA ASN A 745 -6.59 -9.81 -29.24
C ASN A 745 -6.39 -11.21 -29.83
N ASP A 746 -7.48 -11.80 -30.32
CA ASP A 746 -7.47 -13.05 -31.08
C ASP A 746 -6.45 -12.97 -32.24
N THR A 747 -5.69 -14.05 -32.44
CA THR A 747 -4.49 -14.04 -33.29
C THR A 747 -4.32 -15.38 -34.03
N ILE A 748 -3.38 -15.42 -34.98
CA ILE A 748 -3.07 -16.59 -35.79
C ILE A 748 -1.56 -16.81 -35.86
N ILE A 749 -1.14 -18.07 -35.78
CA ILE A 749 0.27 -18.49 -35.88
C ILE A 749 0.45 -19.55 -36.98
N CYS A 750 1.69 -19.79 -37.42
CA CYS A 750 1.98 -20.88 -38.34
C CYS A 750 2.12 -22.22 -37.61
N TYR A 751 1.86 -23.31 -38.32
CA TYR A 751 1.97 -24.66 -37.75
C TYR A 751 3.37 -24.99 -37.22
N GLY A 752 3.50 -25.05 -35.90
CA GLY A 752 4.76 -25.38 -35.22
C GLY A 752 5.51 -24.17 -34.66
N ASP A 753 5.02 -22.95 -34.86
CA ASP A 753 5.49 -21.76 -34.15
C ASP A 753 5.14 -21.81 -32.66
N GLU A 754 5.77 -20.94 -31.88
CA GLU A 754 5.44 -20.68 -30.48
C GLU A 754 5.10 -19.19 -30.31
N ILE A 755 4.08 -18.88 -29.49
CA ILE A 755 3.67 -17.51 -29.16
C ILE A 755 3.52 -17.35 -27.65
N VAL A 756 3.87 -16.17 -27.14
CA VAL A 756 3.60 -15.80 -25.74
C VAL A 756 2.26 -15.08 -25.68
N LEU A 757 1.32 -15.61 -24.89
CA LEU A 757 0.15 -14.86 -24.45
C LEU A 757 0.50 -14.16 -23.14
N SER A 758 0.21 -12.86 -23.06
CA SER A 758 0.27 -12.08 -21.83
C SER A 758 -1.12 -11.91 -21.21
N ALA A 759 -1.14 -11.63 -19.91
CA ALA A 759 -2.33 -11.23 -19.17
C ALA A 759 -1.92 -10.13 -18.18
N GLN A 760 -2.63 -9.02 -18.19
CA GLN A 760 -2.39 -7.89 -17.29
C GLN A 760 -3.62 -7.70 -16.40
N ALA A 761 -3.42 -7.63 -15.09
CA ALA A 761 -4.45 -7.15 -14.18
C ALA A 761 -4.56 -5.63 -14.32
N ILE A 762 -5.79 -5.12 -14.25
CA ILE A 762 -6.09 -3.71 -14.12
C ILE A 762 -6.94 -3.60 -12.86
N ASP A 763 -6.58 -2.72 -11.94
CA ASP A 763 -7.25 -2.50 -10.66
C ASP A 763 -7.44 -3.78 -9.81
N GLY A 764 -8.24 -3.68 -8.74
CA GLY A 764 -8.36 -4.73 -7.72
C GLY A 764 -7.19 -4.75 -6.72
N ALA A 765 -7.11 -5.82 -5.93
CA ALA A 765 -6.21 -5.91 -4.79
C ALA A 765 -5.04 -6.89 -5.01
N GLU A 766 -3.80 -6.43 -4.88
CA GLU A 766 -2.62 -7.29 -4.92
C GLU A 766 -2.44 -8.15 -3.66
N PRO A 767 -1.82 -9.35 -3.76
CA PRO A 767 -1.26 -9.97 -4.97
C PRO A 767 -2.29 -10.75 -5.83
N TYR A 768 -2.10 -10.70 -7.15
CA TYR A 768 -2.92 -11.46 -8.10
C TYR A 768 -2.48 -12.92 -8.27
N THR A 769 -3.46 -13.81 -8.43
CA THR A 769 -3.29 -15.20 -8.87
C THR A 769 -3.80 -15.37 -10.31
N PHE A 770 -2.93 -15.87 -11.18
CA PHE A 770 -3.25 -16.19 -12.59
C PHE A 770 -3.44 -17.70 -12.76
N GLU A 771 -4.43 -18.12 -13.55
CA GLU A 771 -4.67 -19.53 -13.92
C GLU A 771 -5.13 -19.62 -15.38
N TRP A 772 -4.23 -20.03 -16.28
CA TRP A 772 -4.56 -20.33 -17.69
C TRP A 772 -5.16 -21.73 -17.85
N SER A 773 -6.05 -21.91 -18.84
CA SER A 773 -6.64 -23.22 -19.19
C SER A 773 -5.63 -24.29 -19.66
N ASN A 774 -4.38 -23.90 -19.95
CA ASN A 774 -3.28 -24.82 -20.24
C ASN A 774 -2.56 -25.35 -18.97
N GLY A 775 -2.92 -24.84 -17.78
CA GLY A 775 -2.29 -25.18 -16.49
C GLY A 775 -1.09 -24.29 -16.10
N SER A 776 -0.94 -23.12 -16.74
CA SER A 776 0.10 -22.13 -16.41
C SER A 776 -0.41 -21.12 -15.38
N ASN A 777 0.33 -20.97 -14.27
CA ASN A 777 -0.03 -20.08 -13.16
C ASN A 777 0.76 -18.77 -13.18
N SER A 778 0.93 -18.17 -14.36
CA SER A 778 1.73 -16.98 -14.59
C SER A 778 1.00 -16.04 -15.55
N ALA A 779 1.15 -14.73 -15.36
CA ALA A 779 0.64 -13.70 -16.27
C ALA A 779 0.96 -14.00 -17.74
N ASN A 780 2.23 -14.30 -18.03
CA ASN A 780 2.69 -14.69 -19.36
C ASN A 780 2.79 -16.22 -19.49
N THR A 781 2.33 -16.78 -20.62
CA THR A 781 2.43 -18.21 -20.94
C THR A 781 2.88 -18.43 -22.38
N LEU A 782 3.86 -19.33 -22.59
CA LEU A 782 4.34 -19.73 -23.92
C LEU A 782 3.54 -20.94 -24.41
N ILE A 783 3.00 -20.86 -25.63
CA ILE A 783 2.14 -21.89 -26.22
C ILE A 783 2.54 -22.20 -27.67
N SER A 784 2.33 -23.46 -28.07
CA SER A 784 2.41 -23.93 -29.46
C SER A 784 1.17 -24.77 -29.78
N PRO A 785 -0.02 -24.14 -29.96
CA PRO A 785 -1.22 -24.85 -30.39
C PRO A 785 -1.00 -25.41 -31.80
N LYS A 786 -1.45 -26.66 -32.01
CA LYS A 786 -1.35 -27.33 -33.32
C LYS A 786 -2.65 -27.34 -34.08
N GLU A 787 -3.77 -27.20 -33.38
CA GLU A 787 -5.12 -27.01 -33.92
C GLU A 787 -5.64 -25.69 -33.31
N PRO A 788 -6.63 -25.02 -33.94
CA PRO A 788 -7.17 -23.75 -33.44
C PRO A 788 -7.72 -23.91 -32.01
N THR A 789 -7.25 -23.09 -31.07
CA THR A 789 -7.44 -23.30 -29.62
C THR A 789 -7.80 -22.01 -28.90
N THR A 790 -8.85 -22.05 -28.07
CA THR A 790 -9.18 -20.98 -27.12
C THR A 790 -8.43 -21.20 -25.81
N PHE A 791 -7.72 -20.18 -25.34
CA PHE A 791 -7.10 -20.13 -24.02
C PHE A 791 -7.94 -19.23 -23.11
N GLU A 792 -8.36 -19.75 -21.96
CA GLU A 792 -9.07 -18.99 -20.92
C GLU A 792 -8.06 -18.59 -19.86
N MET A 793 -8.05 -17.31 -19.46
CA MET A 793 -7.35 -16.81 -18.28
C MET A 793 -8.39 -16.58 -17.19
N ARG A 794 -8.19 -17.20 -16.03
CA ARG A 794 -8.84 -16.84 -14.78
C ARG A 794 -7.86 -16.02 -13.93
N LEU A 795 -8.16 -14.74 -13.79
CA LEU A 795 -7.55 -13.85 -12.81
C LEU A 795 -8.29 -14.00 -11.47
N THR A 796 -7.58 -13.91 -10.36
CA THR A 796 -8.17 -13.79 -9.02
C THR A 796 -7.31 -12.86 -8.18
N ASP A 797 -7.90 -11.83 -7.61
CA ASP A 797 -7.19 -10.87 -6.76
C ASP A 797 -7.12 -11.34 -5.29
N PHE A 798 -6.42 -10.59 -4.45
CA PHE A 798 -6.25 -10.92 -3.02
C PHE A 798 -7.57 -10.99 -2.25
N CYS A 799 -8.61 -10.32 -2.75
CA CYS A 799 -9.96 -10.27 -2.19
C CYS A 799 -10.89 -11.33 -2.81
N ASP A 800 -10.34 -12.45 -3.28
CA ASP A 800 -11.04 -13.57 -3.94
C ASP A 800 -11.94 -13.15 -5.12
N THR A 801 -11.73 -11.95 -5.69
CA THR A 801 -12.53 -11.46 -6.82
C THR A 801 -12.04 -12.11 -8.11
N VAL A 802 -12.91 -12.88 -8.77
CA VAL A 802 -12.53 -13.72 -9.92
C VAL A 802 -13.04 -13.13 -11.24
N ILE A 803 -12.13 -12.86 -12.17
CA ILE A 803 -12.46 -12.50 -13.55
C ILE A 803 -11.93 -13.54 -14.54
N ARG A 804 -12.67 -13.70 -15.63
CA ARG A 804 -12.36 -14.63 -16.72
C ARG A 804 -12.51 -13.93 -18.05
N LYS A 805 -11.43 -13.93 -18.84
CA LYS A 805 -11.46 -13.58 -20.27
C LYS A 805 -10.75 -14.68 -21.06
N SER A 806 -10.92 -14.69 -22.37
CA SER A 806 -10.36 -15.72 -23.26
C SER A 806 -9.84 -15.11 -24.54
N VAL A 807 -8.75 -15.66 -25.05
CA VAL A 807 -8.17 -15.35 -26.36
C VAL A 807 -8.19 -16.60 -27.24
N PHE A 808 -8.55 -16.44 -28.50
CA PHE A 808 -8.50 -17.48 -29.51
C PHE A 808 -7.21 -17.39 -30.32
N VAL A 809 -6.52 -18.53 -30.46
CA VAL A 809 -5.32 -18.66 -31.28
C VAL A 809 -5.62 -19.66 -32.40
N ASP A 810 -5.76 -19.13 -33.61
CA ASP A 810 -5.90 -19.93 -34.82
C ASP A 810 -4.52 -20.41 -35.31
N VAL A 811 -4.50 -21.47 -36.12
CA VAL A 811 -3.25 -22.13 -36.56
C VAL A 811 -3.30 -22.35 -38.07
N SER A 812 -2.62 -21.46 -38.81
CA SER A 812 -2.53 -21.61 -40.26
C SER A 812 -1.55 -22.74 -40.63
N ARG A 813 -1.95 -23.53 -41.64
CA ARG A 813 -1.13 -24.58 -42.23
C ARG A 813 -1.00 -24.35 -43.72
N VAL A 814 0.21 -24.55 -44.22
CA VAL A 814 0.50 -24.76 -45.65
C VAL A 814 1.03 -26.19 -45.79
N GLU A 815 0.60 -26.90 -46.82
CA GLU A 815 1.18 -28.16 -47.27
C GLU A 815 1.58 -27.96 -48.74
N ALA A 816 2.88 -27.88 -49.01
CA ALA A 816 3.40 -27.62 -50.33
C ALA A 816 3.42 -28.91 -51.16
N ASP A 817 2.95 -28.84 -52.41
CA ASP A 817 2.97 -29.96 -53.36
C ASP A 817 2.95 -29.45 -54.81
N PHE A 818 3.50 -30.22 -55.75
CA PHE A 818 3.41 -29.93 -57.18
C PHE A 818 3.60 -31.14 -58.11
N ASP A 819 2.85 -31.13 -59.21
CA ASP A 819 3.10 -31.95 -60.39
C ASP A 819 4.08 -31.24 -61.35
N TRP A 820 4.78 -32.01 -62.19
CA TRP A 820 5.58 -31.48 -63.31
C TRP A 820 5.50 -32.36 -64.56
N GLU A 821 5.46 -31.74 -65.75
CA GLU A 821 5.48 -32.42 -67.05
C GLU A 821 6.38 -31.68 -68.06
N TYR A 822 7.07 -32.43 -68.93
CA TYR A 822 7.92 -31.88 -69.99
C TYR A 822 7.07 -31.54 -71.23
N LEU A 823 7.01 -30.26 -71.60
CA LEU A 823 6.32 -29.80 -72.81
C LEU A 823 7.14 -30.06 -74.09
N ASN A 824 8.46 -30.08 -73.97
CA ASN A 824 9.39 -30.48 -75.03
C ASN A 824 10.65 -31.12 -74.41
N ASP A 825 11.83 -31.00 -75.04
CA ASP A 825 13.07 -31.57 -74.47
C ASP A 825 13.48 -30.92 -73.14
N TYR A 826 13.26 -29.61 -72.95
CA TYR A 826 13.78 -28.87 -71.79
C TYR A 826 12.80 -27.89 -71.12
N ASP A 827 11.70 -27.49 -71.77
CA ASP A 827 10.65 -26.71 -71.11
C ASP A 827 9.78 -27.62 -70.25
N VAL A 828 9.69 -27.34 -68.95
CA VAL A 828 8.89 -28.08 -67.97
C VAL A 828 7.77 -27.19 -67.45
N GLU A 829 6.53 -27.66 -67.59
CA GLU A 829 5.35 -27.06 -66.95
C GLU A 829 5.24 -27.58 -65.52
N PHE A 830 5.17 -26.67 -64.56
CA PHE A 830 4.96 -26.96 -63.16
C PHE A 830 3.51 -26.64 -62.79
N THR A 831 2.78 -27.62 -62.26
CA THR A 831 1.41 -27.44 -61.77
C THR A 831 1.41 -27.52 -60.26
N ASN A 832 1.21 -26.38 -59.60
CA ASN A 832 1.07 -26.32 -58.16
C ASN A 832 -0.14 -27.15 -57.67
N ARG A 833 0.08 -27.91 -56.60
CA ARG A 833 -0.89 -28.73 -55.87
C ARG A 833 -1.04 -28.35 -54.40
N SER A 834 -0.20 -27.43 -53.92
CA SER A 834 -0.14 -26.98 -52.54
C SER A 834 -1.52 -26.60 -52.01
N THR A 835 -1.76 -26.95 -50.75
CA THR A 835 -2.99 -26.61 -50.04
C THR A 835 -2.69 -25.78 -48.80
N GLY A 836 -3.69 -25.11 -48.26
CA GLY A 836 -3.59 -24.40 -47.00
C GLY A 836 -4.94 -24.24 -46.33
N THR A 837 -4.92 -23.85 -45.07
CA THR A 837 -6.12 -23.42 -44.31
C THR A 837 -6.61 -22.03 -44.72
N SER A 838 -5.69 -21.20 -45.23
CA SER A 838 -5.86 -19.78 -45.58
C SER A 838 -5.51 -19.53 -47.05
N GLU A 839 -5.72 -18.32 -47.59
CA GLU A 839 -5.45 -18.03 -49.01
C GLU A 839 -3.93 -18.06 -49.32
N LEU A 840 -3.55 -18.81 -50.35
CA LEU A 840 -2.16 -18.95 -50.80
C LEU A 840 -1.80 -17.81 -51.77
N ILE A 841 -0.97 -16.87 -51.31
CA ILE A 841 -0.64 -15.63 -52.06
C ILE A 841 0.74 -15.64 -52.71
N GLY A 842 1.65 -16.52 -52.26
CA GLY A 842 3.04 -16.54 -52.70
C GLY A 842 3.47 -17.95 -53.12
N PHE A 843 4.22 -18.01 -54.23
CA PHE A 843 4.82 -19.23 -54.74
C PHE A 843 6.23 -18.86 -55.21
N ILE A 844 7.26 -19.54 -54.70
CA ILE A 844 8.66 -19.30 -55.07
C ILE A 844 9.23 -20.61 -55.58
N TRP A 845 9.64 -20.63 -56.85
CA TRP A 845 10.22 -21.78 -57.50
C TRP A 845 11.73 -21.59 -57.61
N GLU A 846 12.53 -22.47 -57.02
CA GLU A 846 13.99 -22.43 -57.09
C GLU A 846 14.56 -23.70 -57.74
N CYS A 847 15.43 -23.53 -58.74
CA CYS A 847 16.07 -24.63 -59.46
C CYS A 847 17.57 -24.69 -59.15
N GLU A 848 17.93 -25.50 -58.15
CA GLU A 848 19.33 -25.66 -57.73
C GLU A 848 20.23 -26.08 -58.91
N LYS A 849 21.46 -25.56 -58.93
CA LYS A 849 22.47 -25.67 -60.00
C LYS A 849 22.22 -24.82 -61.25
N VAL A 850 20.98 -24.48 -61.60
CA VAL A 850 20.71 -23.60 -62.77
C VAL A 850 20.67 -22.12 -62.37
N GLY A 851 20.12 -21.81 -61.19
CA GLY A 851 19.87 -20.43 -60.78
C GLY A 851 18.72 -19.79 -61.55
N ILE A 852 17.67 -20.58 -61.80
CA ILE A 852 16.37 -20.08 -62.29
C ILE A 852 15.46 -19.92 -61.06
N GLU A 853 14.81 -18.76 -60.99
CA GLU A 853 13.76 -18.42 -60.03
C GLU A 853 12.45 -18.10 -60.77
N SER A 854 11.30 -18.33 -60.14
CA SER A 854 10.01 -17.81 -60.62
C SER A 854 9.01 -17.59 -59.48
N PHE A 855 8.09 -16.63 -59.71
CA PHE A 855 7.05 -16.22 -58.76
C PHE A 855 5.63 -16.44 -59.28
N GLU A 856 5.46 -17.14 -60.40
CA GLU A 856 4.14 -17.50 -60.93
C GLU A 856 3.56 -18.72 -60.20
N GLN A 857 2.23 -18.82 -60.11
CA GLN A 857 1.57 -19.93 -59.42
C GLN A 857 1.85 -21.31 -60.05
N SER A 858 1.95 -21.36 -61.39
CA SER A 858 2.24 -22.57 -62.16
C SER A 858 3.07 -22.18 -63.40
N PRO A 859 4.41 -22.05 -63.26
CA PRO A 859 5.28 -21.56 -64.32
C PRO A 859 5.66 -22.64 -65.34
N ILE A 860 6.14 -22.18 -66.50
CA ILE A 860 6.90 -23.01 -67.43
C ILE A 860 8.37 -22.58 -67.34
N LEU A 861 9.27 -23.49 -66.92
CA LEU A 861 10.70 -23.20 -66.73
C LEU A 861 11.54 -23.97 -67.76
N ALA A 862 12.46 -23.25 -68.41
CA ALA A 862 13.34 -23.78 -69.45
C ALA A 862 14.68 -24.25 -68.87
N TYR A 863 14.93 -25.56 -68.85
CA TYR A 863 16.20 -26.12 -68.39
C TYR A 863 17.31 -26.02 -69.45
N PRO A 864 18.60 -26.02 -69.06
CA PRO A 864 19.71 -25.82 -70.01
C PRO A 864 20.10 -27.10 -70.76
N ASP A 865 19.83 -28.27 -70.16
CA ASP A 865 20.11 -29.60 -70.68
C ASP A 865 19.23 -30.67 -69.98
N GLY A 866 19.51 -31.96 -70.22
CA GLY A 866 18.74 -33.10 -69.71
C GLY A 866 19.25 -33.75 -68.42
N GLU A 867 20.12 -33.10 -67.66
CA GLU A 867 20.56 -33.56 -66.33
C GLU A 867 19.43 -33.51 -65.28
N PRO A 868 19.57 -34.21 -64.13
CA PRO A 868 18.60 -34.14 -63.04
C PRO A 868 18.82 -32.90 -62.16
N TYR A 869 17.79 -32.06 -62.07
CA TYR A 869 17.78 -30.84 -61.27
C TYR A 869 16.91 -30.99 -60.03
N THR A 870 17.33 -30.38 -58.93
CA THR A 870 16.46 -30.21 -57.75
C THR A 870 15.58 -29.01 -58.01
N THR A 871 14.26 -29.16 -57.91
CA THR A 871 13.32 -28.05 -57.91
C THR A 871 12.64 -27.99 -56.56
N THR A 872 12.67 -26.83 -55.93
CA THR A 872 11.94 -26.52 -54.70
C THR A 872 10.79 -25.55 -55.02
N LEU A 873 9.62 -25.81 -54.47
CA LEU A 873 8.51 -24.86 -54.36
C LEU A 873 8.37 -24.48 -52.89
N THR A 874 8.65 -23.23 -52.55
CA THR A 874 8.23 -22.61 -51.29
C THR A 874 6.87 -21.94 -51.53
N THR A 875 5.82 -22.46 -50.91
CA THR A 875 4.47 -21.86 -50.95
C THR A 875 4.26 -21.01 -49.70
N ILE A 876 3.57 -19.87 -49.83
CA ILE A 876 3.35 -18.88 -48.77
C ILE A 876 1.87 -18.45 -48.74
N ASP A 877 1.26 -18.42 -47.55
CA ASP A 877 -0.12 -17.94 -47.33
C ASP A 877 -0.21 -16.44 -47.00
N GLU A 878 -1.45 -15.92 -46.91
CA GLU A 878 -1.74 -14.52 -46.60
C GLU A 878 -1.24 -14.05 -45.22
N PHE A 879 -0.93 -14.98 -44.31
CA PHE A 879 -0.37 -14.73 -42.98
C PHE A 879 1.17 -14.86 -42.95
N GLY A 880 1.79 -15.25 -44.07
CA GLY A 880 3.23 -15.40 -44.22
C GLY A 880 3.76 -16.78 -43.85
N CYS A 881 2.88 -17.74 -43.52
CA CYS A 881 3.21 -19.12 -43.21
C CYS A 881 3.64 -19.89 -44.46
N LYS A 882 4.56 -20.86 -44.30
CA LYS A 882 5.30 -21.46 -45.42
C LYS A 882 5.47 -22.95 -45.28
N ASP A 883 5.55 -23.63 -46.41
CA ASP A 883 6.04 -25.01 -46.52
C ASP A 883 6.81 -25.21 -47.84
N GLU A 884 7.64 -26.25 -47.92
CA GLU A 884 8.57 -26.50 -49.02
C GLU A 884 8.48 -27.92 -49.61
N ALA A 885 7.98 -28.01 -50.84
CA ALA A 885 8.05 -29.22 -51.63
C ALA A 885 9.36 -29.27 -52.43
N THR A 886 10.09 -30.38 -52.38
CA THR A 886 11.34 -30.56 -53.15
C THR A 886 11.30 -31.84 -53.97
N VAL A 887 11.49 -31.74 -55.30
CA VAL A 887 11.45 -32.88 -56.23
C VAL A 887 12.62 -32.84 -57.20
N ILE A 888 13.19 -34.01 -57.52
CA ILE A 888 14.21 -34.13 -58.58
C ILE A 888 13.50 -34.27 -59.93
N VAL A 889 13.48 -33.17 -60.69
CA VAL A 889 12.99 -33.11 -62.06
C VAL A 889 14.06 -33.68 -62.99
N SER A 890 13.67 -34.57 -63.91
CA SER A 890 14.57 -35.06 -64.95
C SER A 890 13.79 -35.64 -66.15
N PRO A 891 14.32 -35.53 -67.39
CA PRO A 891 13.58 -35.97 -68.56
C PRO A 891 13.45 -37.50 -68.59
N LYS A 892 12.22 -37.94 -68.79
CA LYS A 892 11.87 -39.33 -69.12
C LYS A 892 11.94 -39.47 -70.63
N PHE A 893 12.89 -40.26 -71.14
CA PHE A 893 12.99 -40.54 -72.57
C PHE A 893 11.67 -41.10 -73.11
N ASN A 894 11.05 -40.39 -74.05
CA ASN A 894 9.85 -40.83 -74.76
C ASN A 894 10.09 -40.74 -76.27
N LEU A 895 9.50 -41.68 -77.02
CA LEU A 895 9.67 -41.79 -78.46
C LEU A 895 8.43 -42.43 -79.09
N TYR A 896 7.57 -41.59 -79.67
CA TYR A 896 6.43 -42.00 -80.47
C TYR A 896 6.69 -41.73 -81.96
N ILE A 897 6.66 -42.81 -82.75
CA ILE A 897 6.86 -42.75 -84.20
C ILE A 897 5.55 -43.16 -84.89
N PRO A 898 4.80 -42.20 -85.48
CA PRO A 898 3.58 -42.50 -86.21
C PRO A 898 3.84 -43.49 -87.35
N THR A 899 3.01 -44.53 -87.48
CA THR A 899 3.21 -45.59 -88.49
C THR A 899 2.64 -45.26 -89.88
N GLY A 900 2.06 -44.07 -90.06
CA GLY A 900 1.57 -43.59 -91.34
C GLY A 900 0.92 -42.21 -91.24
N PHE A 901 0.73 -41.57 -92.39
CA PHE A 901 0.19 -40.20 -92.52
C PHE A 901 -0.50 -40.02 -93.89
N THR A 902 -1.23 -38.93 -94.04
CA THR A 902 -2.15 -38.65 -95.17
C THR A 902 -1.91 -37.28 -95.81
N PRO A 903 -0.90 -37.11 -96.68
CA PRO A 903 -0.60 -35.85 -97.36
C PRO A 903 -1.65 -35.53 -98.45
N ASN A 904 -2.85 -35.09 -98.06
CA ASN A 904 -3.99 -34.78 -98.93
C ASN A 904 -4.31 -33.27 -99.01
N ASN A 905 -3.67 -32.45 -98.17
CA ASN A 905 -3.86 -31.01 -97.94
C ASN A 905 -5.20 -30.62 -97.24
N ASP A 906 -5.74 -31.45 -96.36
CA ASP A 906 -6.93 -31.14 -95.53
C ASP A 906 -6.61 -30.56 -94.14
N GLY A 907 -5.33 -30.58 -93.73
CA GLY A 907 -4.84 -30.09 -92.44
C GLY A 907 -4.66 -31.16 -91.36
N ILE A 908 -5.02 -32.42 -91.61
CA ILE A 908 -5.02 -33.50 -90.61
C ILE A 908 -4.05 -34.61 -91.02
N ASN A 909 -2.98 -34.82 -90.24
CA ASN A 909 -1.91 -35.79 -90.52
C ASN A 909 -1.31 -35.62 -91.92
N ASP A 910 -1.25 -34.38 -92.43
CA ASP A 910 -0.74 -34.05 -93.76
C ASP A 910 0.77 -34.32 -93.95
N VAL A 911 1.46 -34.54 -92.83
CA VAL A 911 2.92 -34.62 -92.72
C VAL A 911 3.31 -35.67 -91.68
N TRP A 912 4.54 -36.16 -91.78
CA TRP A 912 5.16 -37.05 -90.81
C TRP A 912 6.24 -36.31 -90.02
N SER A 913 6.05 -36.28 -88.70
CA SER A 913 7.04 -35.92 -87.69
C SER A 913 7.21 -37.11 -86.72
N ILE A 914 8.14 -36.99 -85.78
CA ILE A 914 8.28 -37.90 -84.63
C ILE A 914 8.07 -37.07 -83.38
N GLU A 915 7.32 -37.60 -82.42
CA GLU A 915 7.11 -36.98 -81.12
C GLU A 915 8.07 -37.64 -80.12
N SER A 916 8.95 -36.85 -79.50
CA SER A 916 10.00 -37.38 -78.62
C SER A 916 10.50 -36.34 -77.64
N THR A 917 10.90 -36.79 -76.47
CA THR A 917 11.56 -35.97 -75.43
C THR A 917 12.73 -36.75 -74.83
N GLY A 918 13.76 -36.04 -74.35
CA GLY A 918 14.94 -36.65 -73.74
C GLY A 918 15.92 -37.26 -74.76
N ILE A 919 16.04 -36.62 -75.92
CA ILE A 919 16.98 -36.99 -76.99
C ILE A 919 18.04 -35.90 -77.12
N ARG A 920 19.33 -36.25 -77.06
CA ARG A 920 20.43 -35.30 -77.28
C ARG A 920 20.68 -35.07 -78.76
N GLU A 921 20.80 -36.16 -79.52
CA GLU A 921 21.09 -36.17 -80.95
C GLU A 921 20.24 -37.23 -81.66
N MET A 922 19.74 -36.96 -82.87
CA MET A 922 19.11 -37.97 -83.72
C MET A 922 19.55 -37.90 -85.17
N ARG A 923 19.34 -39.01 -85.89
CA ARG A 923 19.48 -39.14 -87.34
C ARG A 923 18.44 -40.11 -87.87
N LEU A 924 17.53 -39.58 -88.69
CA LEU A 924 16.50 -40.34 -89.38
C LEU A 924 16.91 -40.57 -90.85
N GLU A 925 16.67 -41.77 -91.35
CA GLU A 925 16.91 -42.19 -92.73
C GLU A 925 15.69 -42.99 -93.22
N VAL A 926 15.01 -42.53 -94.27
CA VAL A 926 13.85 -43.20 -94.89
C VAL A 926 14.25 -43.74 -96.26
N TYR A 927 13.80 -44.94 -96.60
CA TYR A 927 14.23 -45.71 -97.76
C TYR A 927 13.07 -46.14 -98.65
N ASP A 928 13.34 -46.20 -99.96
CA ASP A 928 12.43 -46.84 -100.92
C ASP A 928 12.47 -48.38 -100.83
N ARG A 929 11.61 -49.05 -101.62
CA ARG A 929 11.49 -50.52 -101.67
C ARG A 929 12.77 -51.23 -102.15
N TRP A 930 13.73 -50.52 -102.70
CA TRP A 930 15.01 -51.04 -103.19
C TRP A 930 16.19 -50.68 -102.27
N GLY A 931 15.94 -49.96 -101.16
CA GLY A 931 16.96 -49.58 -100.18
C GLY A 931 17.68 -48.26 -100.48
N ASN A 932 17.21 -47.44 -101.41
CA ASN A 932 17.78 -46.10 -101.63
C ASN A 932 17.20 -45.11 -100.62
N THR A 933 18.04 -44.27 -100.00
CA THR A 933 17.58 -43.20 -99.13
C THR A 933 16.80 -42.14 -99.92
N ILE A 934 15.56 -41.88 -99.51
CA ILE A 934 14.64 -40.90 -100.10
C ILE A 934 14.39 -39.69 -99.20
N TYR A 935 14.56 -39.83 -97.88
CA TYR A 935 14.58 -38.71 -96.94
C TYR A 935 15.62 -38.98 -95.86
N SER A 936 16.28 -37.92 -95.37
CA SER A 936 17.13 -38.02 -94.19
C SER A 936 17.25 -36.65 -93.53
N THR A 937 17.31 -36.66 -92.21
CA THR A 937 17.44 -35.47 -91.37
C THR A 937 18.17 -35.81 -90.07
N ALA A 938 18.79 -34.81 -89.45
CA ALA A 938 19.25 -34.83 -88.07
C ALA A 938 18.52 -33.78 -87.19
N ASP A 939 17.60 -33.03 -87.79
CA ASP A 939 16.69 -32.13 -87.09
C ASP A 939 15.60 -32.94 -86.37
N LYS A 940 15.32 -32.59 -85.10
CA LYS A 940 14.23 -33.15 -84.30
C LYS A 940 12.87 -32.63 -84.75
N GLY A 941 12.79 -31.32 -85.03
CA GLY A 941 11.57 -30.62 -85.45
C GLY A 941 11.21 -30.86 -86.91
N PHE A 942 11.65 -31.98 -87.49
CA PHE A 942 11.46 -32.27 -88.91
C PHE A 942 10.00 -32.54 -89.24
N VAL A 943 9.63 -32.17 -90.46
CA VAL A 943 8.30 -32.35 -91.01
C VAL A 943 8.44 -32.88 -92.44
N TRP A 944 7.85 -34.03 -92.75
CA TRP A 944 7.94 -34.66 -94.07
C TRP A 944 6.56 -34.89 -94.72
N ASP A 945 6.31 -34.21 -95.83
CA ASP A 945 5.07 -34.27 -96.63
C ASP A 945 4.99 -35.47 -97.60
N GLY A 946 5.97 -36.39 -97.54
CA GLY A 946 6.07 -37.52 -98.46
C GLY A 946 6.53 -37.12 -99.87
N VAL A 947 7.13 -35.95 -100.07
CA VAL A 947 7.75 -35.56 -101.35
C VAL A 947 9.20 -36.03 -101.42
N TYR A 948 9.60 -36.47 -102.62
CA TYR A 948 10.99 -36.72 -103.00
C TYR A 948 11.28 -36.08 -104.37
N LYS A 949 12.36 -35.30 -104.46
CA LYS A 949 12.81 -34.64 -105.71
C LYS A 949 11.68 -33.90 -106.46
N GLY A 950 10.82 -33.19 -105.71
CA GLY A 950 9.72 -32.40 -106.25
C GLY A 950 8.50 -33.20 -106.73
N LYS A 951 8.36 -34.47 -106.33
CA LYS A 951 7.17 -35.29 -106.59
C LYS A 951 6.70 -35.99 -105.31
N ARG A 952 5.38 -35.99 -105.07
CA ARG A 952 4.76 -36.82 -104.02
C ARG A 952 5.05 -38.30 -104.32
N LEU A 953 5.44 -39.04 -103.30
CA LEU A 953 5.71 -40.47 -103.39
C LEU A 953 4.41 -41.27 -103.56
N PRO A 954 4.47 -42.47 -104.19
CA PRO A 954 3.33 -43.38 -104.24
C PRO A 954 2.82 -43.76 -102.85
N MET A 955 1.53 -44.05 -102.71
CA MET A 955 0.99 -44.67 -101.50
C MET A 955 1.69 -46.01 -101.23
N GLY A 956 1.95 -46.31 -99.96
CA GLY A 956 2.59 -47.55 -99.54
C GLY A 956 3.57 -47.40 -98.39
N SER A 957 4.23 -48.52 -98.08
CA SER A 957 5.13 -48.71 -96.95
C SER A 957 6.58 -48.33 -97.30
N TYR A 958 7.14 -47.38 -96.56
CA TYR A 958 8.55 -46.96 -96.65
C TYR A 958 9.28 -47.35 -95.38
N ALA A 959 10.43 -48.01 -95.51
CA ALA A 959 11.23 -48.42 -94.36
C ALA A 959 11.99 -47.22 -93.80
N TYR A 960 12.09 -47.10 -92.49
CA TYR A 960 12.93 -46.10 -91.83
C TYR A 960 13.95 -46.73 -90.88
N ARG A 961 15.04 -46.00 -90.67
CA ARG A 961 16.04 -46.21 -89.62
C ARG A 961 16.20 -44.89 -88.86
N LEU A 962 15.94 -44.93 -87.57
CA LEU A 962 16.22 -43.85 -86.63
C LEU A 962 17.37 -44.28 -85.74
N VAL A 963 18.44 -43.49 -85.70
CA VAL A 963 19.51 -43.60 -84.71
C VAL A 963 19.41 -42.39 -83.80
N LEU A 964 19.54 -42.58 -82.49
CA LEU A 964 19.53 -41.49 -81.52
C LEU A 964 20.47 -41.77 -80.34
N TYR A 965 20.88 -40.71 -79.66
CA TYR A 965 21.43 -40.73 -78.32
C TYR A 965 20.46 -39.99 -77.39
N THR A 966 20.11 -40.58 -76.26
CA THR A 966 19.41 -39.84 -75.20
C THR A 966 20.36 -38.86 -74.51
N ASP A 967 19.84 -37.93 -73.71
CA ASP A 967 20.67 -37.02 -72.91
C ASP A 967 21.54 -37.73 -71.88
N LYS A 968 21.16 -38.97 -71.51
CA LYS A 968 21.94 -39.87 -70.64
C LYS A 968 22.91 -40.76 -71.45
N ASP A 969 23.38 -40.23 -72.59
CA ASP A 969 24.27 -40.85 -73.61
C ASP A 969 23.86 -42.26 -74.11
N ALA A 970 22.61 -42.69 -73.88
CA ALA A 970 22.17 -44.01 -74.26
C ALA A 970 21.87 -44.09 -75.76
N TYR A 971 22.70 -44.83 -76.49
CA TYR A 971 22.48 -45.14 -77.91
C TYR A 971 21.24 -46.02 -78.10
N GLN A 972 20.36 -45.61 -79.02
CA GLN A 972 19.28 -46.46 -79.54
C GLN A 972 19.24 -46.44 -81.07
N GLU A 973 18.90 -47.58 -81.67
CA GLU A 973 18.57 -47.67 -83.09
C GLU A 973 17.23 -48.37 -83.29
N THR A 974 16.25 -47.63 -83.78
CA THR A 974 14.90 -48.12 -84.09
C THR A 974 14.73 -48.24 -85.60
N ARG A 975 14.16 -49.36 -86.06
CA ARG A 975 13.83 -49.58 -87.48
C ARG A 975 12.37 -49.95 -87.60
N GLY A 976 11.68 -49.35 -88.57
CA GLY A 976 10.26 -49.57 -88.74
C GLY A 976 9.78 -49.20 -90.14
N VAL A 977 8.47 -48.97 -90.26
CA VAL A 977 7.80 -48.63 -91.50
C VAL A 977 6.86 -47.46 -91.25
N VAL A 978 6.93 -46.45 -92.12
CA VAL A 978 5.91 -45.40 -92.25
C VAL A 978 5.11 -45.65 -93.52
N ASN A 979 3.80 -45.54 -93.43
CA ASN A 979 2.87 -45.78 -94.53
C ASN A 979 2.32 -44.44 -95.05
N ILE A 980 2.64 -44.09 -96.30
CA ILE A 980 1.97 -42.98 -96.98
C ILE A 980 0.60 -43.50 -97.44
N ILE A 981 -0.46 -43.00 -96.82
CA ILE A 981 -1.85 -43.24 -97.18
C ILE A 981 -2.34 -42.02 -97.96
N ASN A 982 -3.24 -42.19 -98.93
CA ASN A 982 -3.72 -41.07 -99.73
C ASN A 982 -5.17 -41.35 -100.15
N ASP A 983 -6.12 -40.47 -99.80
CA ASP A 983 -7.50 -40.62 -100.28
C ASP A 983 -7.54 -40.20 -101.76
N PHE A 984 -7.66 -41.19 -102.65
CA PHE A 984 -7.75 -40.97 -104.10
C PHE A 984 -9.13 -40.42 -104.54
N ARG A 985 -9.67 -39.46 -103.78
CA ARG A 985 -10.76 -38.60 -104.23
C ARG A 985 -10.20 -37.40 -104.96
N LYS A 986 -10.26 -37.48 -106.30
CA LYS A 986 -10.51 -36.28 -107.09
C LYS A 986 -11.70 -35.53 -106.48
N ARG A 987 -11.48 -34.28 -106.09
CA ARG A 987 -12.41 -33.21 -106.40
C ARG A 987 -11.80 -32.46 -107.59
N ASP A 988 -12.63 -32.18 -108.59
CA ASP A 988 -12.26 -31.33 -109.73
C ASP A 988 -12.41 -29.85 -109.36
#